data_AF-A0A841WEE4-F1
#
_entry.id   AF-A0A841WEE4-F1
#
_cell.length_a   1.000
_cell.length_b   1.000
_cell.length_c   1.000
_cell.angle_alpha   90.00
_cell.angle_beta   90.00
_cell.angle_gamma   90.00
#
_symmetry.space_group_name_H-M   'P 1'
#
loop_
_entity.id
_entity.type
_entity.pdbx_description
1 polymer ?
#
loop_
_entity_poly.entity_id
_entity_poly.type
_entity_poly.pdbx_seq_one_letter_code
_entity_poly.pdbx_strand_id
1 'polypeptide(L)'
;MNVKKIFDLLSITALVASPVVLGVVHAQTRTSPAVAQTTEVITNKNFPLNQPQLVNFNKDGLEKLTERQKSDQLRDWLLITALSGKGLSSEQISQSIYDLPTVRYDFMSPVANFEYGTTRSRYIGNGKVIAIIPKTASKEERINDLAHIADRQTKDQGEKPKVIEVFEYEINPTNQSATITRRDSINGEEIFSSAYGYYETTINNKDDLQNFLNQIDDITFAQVNNYSLNLGGRKIFGIKHQGIRLEDIAALWQSEKKIQERPQDFNFVNGSGFSLDPSFDYSGLQKALDAAKPLLQIKSDGKPVISEQDIQQAKQGLKQKEIEPYRRLVNKLKIFLKSRQGSKAIEEGKIGKQIKQEIYSYDTRVQKEVETEIKNYQNQLIGEIESAEKSGKAPEDIKQLITTRFQKFQENLLKQKEEERNKFITDLENKAEAEINNFLHQDITQGFIFARYDGDLQGTEVGMILFYTDLLAKLWGFDYANSAPEKSIQDFKAKKDIAVSSIYKEELKRVSGTRTWFEPNKKEIQVADAGNSLIFSRIATKVSARSHNPLEGEKNEEAPNAVSDAFVNFWNAHYEEVAEFEPQYKKLNSIMKWSILISWINHSGNSNSLDFLSSVRVRRDWNFSEWVQAKKNQLKFQDWDTQPCNNQSEINIEKPVCFYKPGYKGTKAEAIPVITSKSFKQFGENSFLSGGVSLSSKDLFNEIHPINKTTSINEVVLRPNMDSFTKDGDIITIQSQPLAKDLQGTKYTLKPITKSEVSTTIIPEESLNFRSKNANITNQQITSKTIQTPDGITIENDIGSTGFGNLNVTKTPNGFNVGFESRAVDAGYSLALDLSKTKGNVSDALKKIDNVEFVRYSSSQPNDYYVKLQESEQWVKVSEGGGIIPPSKPPKTQMAVGEPEDGARNFKIEWLDEAQIPKSTQSVYQNPSREGVNDKPSFNPHEDVKNLVTHELQYRAFKKLDLNLRIQKIDSSLKAKNYVKASKLLDESIKVHGSEPNLVLRKVIVEAGAGRLNIEPISVQGTKVPFEKNNVFDEINRVVENNNFHRIETDKEFYYVQDDPGLNNRDWNVSVKSGVPFSGARFYKIQAGKIGGVKVSLSGINDASASSHAATKPQVSNSTYRLYNPSLPYTGKEDKCDKPDELETNKTANCPDEKPTYIVTVSDK
;
A
#
# COMPACT_ATOMS: atom_id res chain seq x y z
N MET A 1 -38.72 -53.50 -70.21
CA MET A 1 -38.74 -52.34 -69.30
C MET A 1 -37.31 -52.04 -68.88
N ASN A 2 -36.89 -50.78 -68.95
CA ASN A 2 -35.50 -50.36 -69.18
C ASN A 2 -34.62 -50.40 -67.91
N VAL A 3 -33.47 -51.11 -67.98
CA VAL A 3 -32.48 -51.31 -66.88
C VAL A 3 -31.94 -49.99 -66.32
N LYS A 4 -32.03 -48.90 -67.09
CA LYS A 4 -31.66 -47.54 -66.68
C LYS A 4 -32.51 -47.01 -65.51
N LYS A 5 -33.79 -47.41 -65.39
CA LYS A 5 -34.67 -46.94 -64.30
C LYS A 5 -34.40 -47.59 -62.94
N ILE A 6 -33.71 -48.75 -62.90
CA ILE A 6 -33.40 -49.44 -61.63
C ILE A 6 -32.13 -48.84 -61.00
N PHE A 7 -31.16 -48.42 -61.81
CA PHE A 7 -29.96 -47.74 -61.30
C PHE A 7 -30.26 -46.31 -60.81
N ASP A 8 -31.18 -45.58 -61.46
CA ASP A 8 -31.56 -44.24 -61.02
C ASP A 8 -32.35 -44.28 -59.68
N LEU A 9 -33.16 -45.31 -59.42
CA LEU A 9 -33.90 -45.46 -58.17
C LEU A 9 -33.00 -45.87 -56.98
N LEU A 10 -31.99 -46.71 -57.21
CA LEU A 10 -31.03 -47.11 -56.17
C LEU A 10 -30.05 -45.98 -55.81
N SER A 11 -29.74 -45.08 -56.75
CA SER A 11 -28.87 -43.94 -56.53
C SER A 11 -29.53 -42.85 -55.68
N ILE A 12 -30.84 -42.62 -55.88
CA ILE A 12 -31.62 -41.65 -55.11
C ILE A 12 -31.92 -42.16 -53.69
N THR A 13 -32.09 -43.46 -53.50
CA THR A 13 -32.34 -44.03 -52.16
C THR A 13 -31.07 -44.04 -51.29
N ALA A 14 -29.88 -44.21 -51.88
CA ALA A 14 -28.60 -44.12 -51.15
C ALA A 14 -28.20 -42.68 -50.79
N LEU A 15 -28.57 -41.68 -51.60
CA LEU A 15 -28.28 -40.25 -51.34
C LEU A 15 -29.21 -39.60 -50.32
N VAL A 16 -30.41 -40.14 -50.11
CA VAL A 16 -31.36 -39.63 -49.10
C VAL A 16 -31.26 -40.38 -47.76
N ALA A 17 -30.82 -41.64 -47.73
CA ALA A 17 -30.65 -42.39 -46.49
C ALA A 17 -29.33 -42.09 -45.75
N SER A 18 -28.27 -41.66 -46.45
CA SER A 18 -26.96 -41.40 -45.83
C SER A 18 -26.92 -40.14 -44.92
N PRO A 19 -27.58 -39.01 -45.25
CA PRO A 19 -27.67 -37.86 -44.35
C PRO A 19 -28.58 -38.09 -43.15
N VAL A 20 -29.54 -39.01 -43.24
CA VAL A 20 -30.48 -39.31 -42.14
C VAL A 20 -29.86 -40.29 -41.14
N VAL A 21 -29.09 -41.29 -41.59
CA VAL A 21 -28.39 -42.21 -40.67
C VAL A 21 -27.13 -41.57 -40.06
N LEU A 22 -26.38 -40.75 -40.81
CA LEU A 22 -25.31 -39.92 -40.22
C LEU A 22 -25.88 -38.77 -39.39
N GLY A 23 -27.01 -38.17 -39.76
CA GLY A 23 -27.69 -37.15 -38.96
C GLY A 23 -28.23 -37.69 -37.64
N VAL A 24 -28.80 -38.91 -37.62
CA VAL A 24 -29.31 -39.55 -36.40
C VAL A 24 -28.18 -40.12 -35.53
N VAL A 25 -27.13 -40.68 -36.11
CA VAL A 25 -25.95 -41.15 -35.33
C VAL A 25 -25.11 -39.97 -34.83
N HIS A 26 -24.99 -38.85 -35.55
CA HIS A 26 -24.30 -37.65 -35.09
C HIS A 26 -25.14 -36.83 -34.07
N ALA A 27 -26.48 -36.83 -34.21
CA ALA A 27 -27.38 -36.23 -33.20
C ALA A 27 -27.46 -37.07 -31.91
N GLN A 28 -27.43 -38.40 -31.99
CA GLN A 28 -27.50 -39.28 -30.82
C GLN A 28 -26.15 -39.50 -30.11
N THR A 29 -25.01 -39.18 -30.72
CA THR A 29 -23.69 -39.35 -30.08
C THR A 29 -23.03 -38.05 -29.60
N ARG A 30 -23.62 -36.87 -29.84
CA ARG A 30 -23.05 -35.58 -29.38
C ARG A 30 -24.02 -34.54 -28.81
N THR A 31 -25.21 -34.94 -28.41
CA THR A 31 -26.03 -34.12 -27.50
C THR A 31 -26.70 -34.99 -26.46
N SER A 32 -25.92 -35.51 -25.52
CA SER A 32 -26.44 -35.43 -24.15
C SER A 32 -26.53 -33.92 -23.89
N PRO A 33 -27.73 -33.31 -23.74
CA PRO A 33 -27.76 -31.99 -23.14
C PRO A 33 -26.99 -32.16 -21.84
N ALA A 34 -25.83 -31.53 -21.73
CA ALA A 34 -25.16 -31.43 -20.46
C ALA A 34 -26.21 -30.78 -19.56
N VAL A 35 -26.88 -31.59 -18.73
CA VAL A 35 -27.88 -31.13 -17.78
C VAL A 35 -27.12 -30.12 -16.97
N ALA A 36 -27.39 -28.83 -17.21
CA ALA A 36 -26.69 -27.75 -16.55
C ALA A 36 -26.86 -28.00 -15.07
N GLN A 37 -25.79 -28.41 -14.40
CA GLN A 37 -25.84 -28.67 -12.97
C GLN A 37 -26.25 -27.35 -12.33
N THR A 38 -27.32 -27.39 -11.54
CA THR A 38 -27.80 -26.20 -10.83
C THR A 38 -26.66 -25.60 -10.02
N THR A 39 -26.54 -24.27 -9.98
CA THR A 39 -25.52 -23.51 -9.25
C THR A 39 -25.25 -24.07 -7.85
N GLU A 40 -26.30 -24.51 -7.15
CA GLU A 40 -26.21 -25.11 -5.81
C GLU A 40 -25.44 -26.45 -5.77
N VAL A 41 -25.57 -27.30 -6.79
CA VAL A 41 -24.82 -28.57 -6.89
C VAL A 41 -23.33 -28.30 -7.06
N ILE A 42 -22.99 -27.34 -7.92
CA ILE A 42 -21.58 -26.92 -8.12
C ILE A 42 -21.04 -26.30 -6.82
N THR A 43 -21.81 -25.42 -6.18
CA THR A 43 -21.43 -24.79 -4.92
C THR A 43 -21.21 -25.83 -3.82
N ASN A 44 -22.12 -26.80 -3.64
CA ASN A 44 -21.98 -27.86 -2.64
C ASN A 44 -20.79 -28.79 -2.93
N LYS A 45 -20.45 -28.99 -4.21
CA LYS A 45 -19.27 -29.77 -4.63
C LYS A 45 -17.95 -29.01 -4.40
N ASN A 46 -17.95 -27.70 -4.57
CA ASN A 46 -16.75 -26.85 -4.52
C ASN A 46 -16.51 -26.29 -3.11
N PHE A 47 -17.58 -26.00 -2.39
CA PHE A 47 -17.61 -25.51 -1.02
C PHE A 47 -18.69 -26.27 -0.22
N PRO A 48 -18.40 -27.51 0.20
CA PRO A 48 -19.30 -28.23 1.08
C PRO A 48 -19.50 -27.44 2.39
N LEU A 49 -20.73 -27.46 2.89
CA LEU A 49 -21.11 -26.71 4.08
C LEU A 49 -20.25 -27.10 5.29
N ASN A 50 -19.70 -26.10 5.98
CA ASN A 50 -18.83 -26.25 7.15
C ASN A 50 -17.53 -27.05 6.92
N GLN A 51 -17.12 -27.24 5.65
CA GLN A 51 -15.85 -27.89 5.32
C GLN A 51 -14.85 -26.85 4.79
N PRO A 52 -13.68 -26.70 5.43
CA PRO A 52 -12.66 -25.77 4.95
C PRO A 52 -12.10 -26.25 3.61
N GLN A 53 -11.90 -25.32 2.70
CA GLN A 53 -11.20 -25.53 1.43
C GLN A 53 -9.86 -24.78 1.48
N LEU A 54 -8.79 -25.44 1.07
CA LEU A 54 -7.46 -24.82 1.00
C LEU A 54 -7.35 -23.97 -0.25
N VAL A 55 -6.93 -22.72 -0.13
CA VAL A 55 -6.60 -21.83 -1.23
C VAL A 55 -5.10 -21.59 -1.21
N ASN A 56 -4.38 -22.08 -2.20
CA ASN A 56 -2.96 -21.81 -2.37
C ASN A 56 -2.78 -20.54 -3.22
N PHE A 57 -1.87 -19.67 -2.82
CA PHE A 57 -1.58 -18.43 -3.54
C PHE A 57 -0.25 -18.55 -4.30
N ASN A 58 -0.27 -18.27 -5.60
CA ASN A 58 0.95 -17.90 -6.33
C ASN A 58 1.18 -16.39 -6.16
N LYS A 59 2.36 -16.02 -5.66
CA LYS A 59 2.64 -14.68 -5.15
C LYS A 59 3.18 -13.69 -6.18
N ASP A 60 3.28 -14.10 -7.44
CA ASP A 60 3.67 -13.23 -8.53
C ASP A 60 2.80 -11.94 -8.52
N GLY A 61 3.45 -10.78 -8.68
CA GLY A 61 2.81 -9.46 -8.59
C GLY A 61 2.61 -8.90 -7.18
N LEU A 62 2.62 -9.72 -6.12
CA LEU A 62 2.43 -9.26 -4.72
C LEU A 62 3.68 -8.60 -4.12
N GLU A 63 4.87 -8.90 -4.66
CA GLU A 63 6.19 -8.41 -4.20
C GLU A 63 6.24 -6.88 -4.02
N LYS A 64 5.45 -6.15 -4.80
CA LYS A 64 5.44 -4.67 -4.88
C LYS A 64 4.46 -4.00 -3.93
N LEU A 65 3.59 -4.78 -3.28
CA LEU A 65 2.55 -4.28 -2.39
C LEU A 65 3.10 -4.18 -0.95
N THR A 66 2.59 -3.24 -0.15
CA THR A 66 2.85 -3.26 1.31
C THR A 66 2.24 -4.50 1.95
N GLU A 67 2.67 -4.90 3.14
CA GLU A 67 2.10 -6.07 3.84
C GLU A 67 0.56 -5.95 4.04
N ARG A 68 0.09 -4.73 4.28
CA ARG A 68 -1.34 -4.42 4.34
C ARG A 68 -2.02 -4.61 2.98
N GLN A 69 -1.47 -4.02 1.92
CA GLN A 69 -2.00 -4.18 0.56
C GLN A 69 -1.98 -5.65 0.11
N LYS A 70 -0.95 -6.43 0.46
CA LYS A 70 -0.91 -7.89 0.24
C LYS A 70 -2.09 -8.56 0.93
N SER A 71 -2.33 -8.27 2.20
CA SER A 71 -3.46 -8.84 2.95
C SER A 71 -4.81 -8.52 2.30
N ASP A 72 -4.99 -7.27 1.87
CA ASP A 72 -6.20 -6.84 1.16
C ASP A 72 -6.34 -7.48 -0.22
N GLN A 73 -5.24 -7.67 -0.95
CA GLN A 73 -5.21 -8.36 -2.23
C GLN A 73 -5.60 -9.83 -2.10
N LEU A 74 -5.11 -10.51 -1.07
CA LEU A 74 -5.45 -11.91 -0.82
C LEU A 74 -6.95 -12.07 -0.50
N ARG A 75 -7.57 -11.09 0.19
CA ARG A 75 -9.03 -11.08 0.41
C ARG A 75 -9.80 -10.91 -0.89
N ASP A 76 -9.34 -10.05 -1.80
CA ASP A 76 -9.98 -9.91 -3.12
C ASP A 76 -9.89 -11.22 -3.93
N TRP A 77 -8.73 -11.87 -3.90
CA TRP A 77 -8.55 -13.18 -4.54
C TRP A 77 -9.43 -14.26 -3.91
N LEU A 78 -9.63 -14.24 -2.59
CA LEU A 78 -10.57 -15.13 -1.90
C LEU A 78 -12.03 -14.88 -2.31
N LEU A 79 -12.43 -13.61 -2.48
CA LEU A 79 -13.75 -13.25 -2.98
C LEU A 79 -13.97 -13.78 -4.41
N ILE A 80 -12.98 -13.57 -5.29
CA ILE A 80 -13.02 -14.09 -6.68
C ILE A 80 -13.05 -15.62 -6.69
N THR A 81 -12.36 -16.27 -5.74
CA THR A 81 -12.40 -17.73 -5.56
C THR A 81 -13.79 -18.23 -5.15
N ALA A 82 -14.44 -17.55 -4.20
CA ALA A 82 -15.81 -17.86 -3.79
C ALA A 82 -16.81 -17.70 -4.95
N LEU A 83 -16.67 -16.63 -5.74
CA LEU A 83 -17.49 -16.39 -6.95
C LEU A 83 -17.28 -17.49 -8.00
N SER A 84 -16.02 -17.84 -8.30
CA SER A 84 -15.65 -18.88 -9.27
C SER A 84 -16.20 -20.26 -8.88
N GLY A 85 -16.04 -20.65 -7.62
CA GLY A 85 -16.48 -21.96 -7.13
C GLY A 85 -18.00 -22.11 -6.99
N LYS A 86 -18.79 -21.05 -7.17
CA LYS A 86 -20.26 -21.09 -7.03
C LYS A 86 -20.98 -21.64 -8.28
N GLY A 87 -20.29 -21.73 -9.42
CA GLY A 87 -20.95 -22.11 -10.68
C GLY A 87 -21.82 -20.99 -11.26
N LEU A 88 -21.41 -19.74 -11.04
CA LEU A 88 -21.94 -18.57 -11.74
C LEU A 88 -21.49 -18.60 -13.22
N SER A 89 -22.23 -17.94 -14.10
CA SER A 89 -21.79 -17.75 -15.49
C SER A 89 -20.62 -16.74 -15.56
N SER A 90 -19.83 -16.81 -16.63
CA SER A 90 -18.79 -15.82 -16.94
C SER A 90 -19.32 -14.38 -16.91
N GLU A 91 -20.54 -14.17 -17.40
CA GLU A 91 -21.24 -12.88 -17.37
C GLU A 91 -21.57 -12.42 -15.95
N GLN A 92 -22.13 -13.28 -15.11
CA GLN A 92 -22.44 -12.94 -13.71
C GLN A 92 -21.18 -12.62 -12.91
N ILE A 93 -20.10 -13.38 -13.14
CA ILE A 93 -18.80 -13.13 -12.51
C ILE A 93 -18.25 -11.78 -12.96
N SER A 94 -18.20 -11.53 -14.27
CA SER A 94 -17.72 -10.26 -14.85
C SER A 94 -18.51 -9.05 -14.34
N GLN A 95 -19.84 -9.13 -14.31
CA GLN A 95 -20.72 -8.10 -13.75
C GLN A 95 -20.49 -7.87 -12.25
N SER A 96 -20.09 -8.91 -11.51
CA SER A 96 -19.82 -8.78 -10.06
C SER A 96 -18.47 -8.12 -9.78
N ILE A 97 -17.49 -8.19 -10.68
CA ILE A 97 -16.10 -7.75 -10.44
C ILE A 97 -15.59 -6.68 -11.40
N TYR A 98 -16.46 -6.06 -12.19
CA TYR A 98 -16.07 -5.07 -13.21
C TYR A 98 -15.26 -3.87 -12.67
N ASP A 99 -15.45 -3.54 -11.39
CA ASP A 99 -14.80 -2.45 -10.65
C ASP A 99 -13.66 -2.95 -9.73
N LEU A 100 -13.27 -4.23 -9.84
CA LEU A 100 -12.24 -4.87 -9.02
C LEU A 100 -11.07 -5.35 -9.91
N PRO A 101 -9.92 -4.66 -9.92
CA PRO A 101 -8.77 -5.10 -10.71
C PRO A 101 -8.14 -6.35 -10.09
N THR A 102 -7.38 -7.07 -10.92
CA THR A 102 -6.70 -8.31 -10.51
C THR A 102 -5.57 -8.10 -9.51
N VAL A 103 -4.96 -6.90 -9.51
CA VAL A 103 -3.94 -6.47 -8.55
C VAL A 103 -4.17 -5.02 -8.10
N ARG A 104 -3.96 -4.75 -6.81
CA ARG A 104 -4.10 -3.45 -6.12
C ARG A 104 -2.89 -2.55 -6.32
N TYR A 105 -2.51 -2.27 -7.56
CA TYR A 105 -1.59 -1.17 -7.78
C TYR A 105 -2.32 0.15 -7.61
N ASP A 106 -1.76 1.06 -6.81
CA ASP A 106 -2.40 2.34 -6.47
C ASP A 106 -2.76 3.16 -7.71
N PHE A 107 -1.98 3.03 -8.79
CA PHE A 107 -2.29 3.70 -10.05
C PHE A 107 -3.58 3.22 -10.73
N MET A 108 -4.13 2.06 -10.34
CA MET A 108 -5.44 1.56 -10.80
C MET A 108 -6.61 2.08 -9.96
N SER A 109 -6.35 2.72 -8.81
CA SER A 109 -7.40 3.23 -7.92
C SER A 109 -8.42 4.20 -8.56
N PRO A 110 -8.10 5.01 -9.59
CA PRO A 110 -9.08 5.93 -10.18
C PRO A 110 -10.31 5.23 -10.78
N VAL A 111 -10.13 4.00 -11.28
CA VAL A 111 -11.17 3.21 -11.95
C VAL A 111 -11.63 1.99 -11.15
N ALA A 112 -11.04 1.78 -9.97
CA ALA A 112 -11.30 0.66 -9.09
C ALA A 112 -12.11 1.06 -7.85
N ASN A 113 -12.85 0.11 -7.29
CA ASN A 113 -13.55 0.23 -6.02
C ASN A 113 -12.89 -0.67 -4.98
N PHE A 114 -11.72 -0.24 -4.48
CA PHE A 114 -10.99 -0.97 -3.48
C PHE A 114 -11.74 -1.00 -2.14
N GLU A 115 -12.12 -2.20 -1.72
CA GLU A 115 -12.63 -2.43 -0.36
C GLU A 115 -11.44 -2.58 0.58
N TYR A 116 -11.45 -1.88 1.70
CA TYR A 116 -10.40 -1.98 2.71
C TYR A 116 -10.97 -2.59 3.99
N GLY A 117 -10.10 -3.18 4.81
CA GLY A 117 -10.47 -3.88 6.03
C GLY A 117 -10.61 -5.39 5.84
N THR A 118 -11.26 -6.05 6.79
CA THR A 118 -11.30 -7.51 6.91
C THR A 118 -12.39 -8.18 6.08
N THR A 119 -13.43 -7.46 5.67
CA THR A 119 -14.57 -8.04 4.95
C THR A 119 -14.51 -7.76 3.45
N ARG A 120 -15.10 -8.64 2.62
CA ARG A 120 -15.48 -8.32 1.23
C ARG A 120 -16.86 -8.86 0.91
N SER A 121 -17.53 -8.23 -0.06
CA SER A 121 -18.83 -8.74 -0.50
C SER A 121 -19.14 -8.43 -1.96
N ARG A 122 -19.99 -9.25 -2.59
CA ARG A 122 -20.57 -8.96 -3.91
C ARG A 122 -22.02 -9.37 -3.98
N TYR A 123 -22.84 -8.49 -4.52
CA TYR A 123 -24.20 -8.82 -4.95
C TYR A 123 -24.14 -9.67 -6.21
N ILE A 124 -24.93 -10.75 -6.25
CA ILE A 124 -24.94 -11.72 -7.35
C ILE A 124 -26.35 -11.89 -7.96
N GLY A 125 -27.25 -10.95 -7.67
CA GLY A 125 -28.63 -10.94 -8.18
C GLY A 125 -29.65 -11.59 -7.26
N ASN A 126 -30.93 -11.30 -7.49
CA ASN A 126 -32.09 -11.88 -6.79
C ASN A 126 -32.06 -11.68 -5.26
N GLY A 127 -31.55 -10.56 -4.77
CA GLY A 127 -31.41 -10.29 -3.35
C GLY A 127 -30.30 -11.09 -2.65
N LYS A 128 -29.39 -11.76 -3.40
CA LYS A 128 -28.33 -12.59 -2.82
C LYS A 128 -26.98 -11.89 -2.81
N VAL A 129 -26.29 -11.99 -1.68
CA VAL A 129 -24.94 -11.45 -1.47
C VAL A 129 -24.00 -12.58 -1.12
N ILE A 130 -22.81 -12.62 -1.71
CA ILE A 130 -21.68 -13.40 -1.19
C ILE A 130 -20.89 -12.50 -0.26
N ALA A 131 -20.65 -12.98 0.95
CA ALA A 131 -19.87 -12.31 1.98
C ALA A 131 -18.66 -13.17 2.33
N ILE A 132 -17.45 -12.61 2.26
CA ILE A 132 -16.27 -13.19 2.91
C ILE A 132 -15.94 -12.37 4.15
N ILE A 133 -15.83 -13.04 5.29
CA ILE A 133 -15.50 -12.45 6.59
C ILE A 133 -14.36 -13.26 7.23
N PRO A 134 -13.52 -12.64 8.07
CA PRO A 134 -12.54 -13.40 8.83
C PRO A 134 -13.25 -14.42 9.73
N LYS A 135 -12.60 -15.55 10.01
CA LYS A 135 -13.00 -16.42 11.12
C LYS A 135 -12.67 -15.70 12.43
N THR A 136 -13.61 -14.89 12.92
CA THR A 136 -13.43 -14.06 14.12
C THR A 136 -13.42 -14.89 15.39
N ALA A 137 -12.76 -14.37 16.43
CA ALA A 137 -12.72 -15.01 17.74
C ALA A 137 -14.00 -14.73 18.56
N SER A 138 -14.64 -13.58 18.35
CA SER A 138 -15.86 -13.19 19.07
C SER A 138 -17.11 -13.20 18.18
N LYS A 139 -18.27 -13.45 18.82
CA LYS A 139 -19.60 -13.34 18.20
C LYS A 139 -19.92 -11.88 17.82
N GLU A 140 -19.45 -10.92 18.63
CA GLU A 140 -19.71 -9.49 18.43
C GLU A 140 -19.02 -8.96 17.17
N GLU A 141 -17.75 -9.30 16.94
CA GLU A 141 -17.03 -8.96 15.71
C GLU A 141 -17.73 -9.56 14.49
N ARG A 142 -18.15 -10.83 14.56
CA ARG A 142 -18.88 -11.48 13.47
C ARG A 142 -20.18 -10.76 13.13
N ILE A 143 -20.92 -10.30 14.14
CA ILE A 143 -22.16 -9.52 13.94
C ILE A 143 -21.85 -8.19 13.26
N ASN A 144 -20.83 -7.47 13.72
CA ASN A 144 -20.42 -6.19 13.15
C ASN A 144 -19.98 -6.33 11.68
N ASP A 145 -19.20 -7.37 11.35
CA ASP A 145 -18.73 -7.64 9.98
C ASP A 145 -19.90 -7.91 9.02
N LEU A 146 -20.87 -8.72 9.46
CA LEU A 146 -22.07 -9.02 8.67
C LEU A 146 -22.99 -7.81 8.53
N ALA A 147 -23.15 -7.01 9.58
CA ALA A 147 -23.91 -5.77 9.54
C ALA A 147 -23.26 -4.76 8.57
N HIS A 148 -21.94 -4.62 8.61
CA HIS A 148 -21.18 -3.78 7.67
C HIS A 148 -21.46 -4.17 6.22
N ILE A 149 -21.38 -5.46 5.90
CA ILE A 149 -21.68 -5.97 4.55
C ILE A 149 -23.15 -5.69 4.19
N ALA A 150 -24.09 -5.99 5.08
CA ALA A 150 -25.52 -5.80 4.80
C ALA A 150 -25.87 -4.33 4.54
N ASP A 151 -25.34 -3.40 5.34
CA ASP A 151 -25.59 -1.96 5.17
C ASP A 151 -24.94 -1.45 3.88
N ARG A 152 -23.71 -1.87 3.56
CA ARG A 152 -23.05 -1.56 2.29
C ARG A 152 -23.86 -2.03 1.09
N GLN A 153 -24.31 -3.29 1.10
CA GLN A 153 -25.07 -3.86 0.00
C GLN A 153 -26.48 -3.24 -0.11
N THR A 154 -27.10 -2.89 1.02
CA THR A 154 -28.37 -2.15 1.01
C THR A 154 -28.21 -0.78 0.38
N LYS A 155 -27.10 -0.10 0.67
CA LYS A 155 -26.74 1.14 -0.01
C LYS A 155 -26.47 0.91 -1.50
N ASP A 156 -25.75 -0.14 -1.88
CA ASP A 156 -25.43 -0.43 -3.28
C ASP A 156 -26.67 -0.76 -4.13
N GLN A 157 -27.64 -1.48 -3.56
CA GLN A 157 -28.81 -2.00 -4.28
C GLN A 157 -30.08 -1.18 -4.08
N GLY A 158 -30.12 -0.29 -3.08
CA GLY A 158 -31.33 0.41 -2.68
C GLY A 158 -32.37 -0.47 -1.97
N GLU A 159 -32.02 -1.71 -1.60
CA GLU A 159 -32.90 -2.64 -0.90
C GLU A 159 -32.13 -3.59 0.03
N LYS A 160 -32.80 -4.05 1.09
CA LYS A 160 -32.21 -5.01 2.03
C LYS A 160 -31.92 -6.33 1.29
N PRO A 161 -30.72 -6.94 1.43
CA PRO A 161 -30.47 -8.26 0.88
C PRO A 161 -31.48 -9.27 1.44
N LYS A 162 -31.89 -10.25 0.63
CA LYS A 162 -32.74 -11.37 1.05
C LYS A 162 -31.93 -12.45 1.72
N VAL A 163 -30.74 -12.75 1.19
CA VAL A 163 -29.86 -13.81 1.68
C VAL A 163 -28.40 -13.35 1.62
N ILE A 164 -27.68 -13.57 2.72
CA ILE A 164 -26.22 -13.44 2.75
C ILE A 164 -25.59 -14.82 2.85
N GLU A 165 -24.86 -15.22 1.81
CA GLU A 165 -24.09 -16.45 1.79
C GLU A 165 -22.70 -16.19 2.36
N VAL A 166 -22.45 -16.76 3.54
CA VAL A 166 -21.27 -16.45 4.35
C VAL A 166 -20.15 -17.44 4.10
N PHE A 167 -18.96 -16.89 3.86
CA PHE A 167 -17.71 -17.62 3.78
C PHE A 167 -16.74 -17.06 4.83
N GLU A 168 -16.32 -17.91 5.76
CA GLU A 168 -15.31 -17.55 6.75
C GLU A 168 -13.93 -17.90 6.21
N TYR A 169 -12.95 -17.00 6.37
CA TYR A 169 -11.58 -17.24 5.93
C TYR A 169 -10.55 -17.12 7.05
N GLU A 170 -9.44 -17.84 6.90
CA GLU A 170 -8.21 -17.66 7.68
C GLU A 170 -7.03 -17.61 6.71
N ILE A 171 -6.28 -16.50 6.69
CA ILE A 171 -5.04 -16.38 5.89
C ILE A 171 -3.89 -16.92 6.74
N ASN A 172 -3.09 -17.83 6.20
CA ASN A 172 -1.91 -18.36 6.88
C ASN A 172 -0.90 -17.23 7.14
N PRO A 173 -0.20 -17.18 8.29
CA PRO A 173 0.80 -16.15 8.59
C PRO A 173 1.91 -15.99 7.54
N THR A 174 2.22 -17.05 6.78
CA THR A 174 3.19 -17.00 5.68
C THR A 174 2.63 -16.36 4.41
N ASN A 175 1.33 -16.05 4.36
CA ASN A 175 0.59 -15.55 3.20
C ASN A 175 0.70 -16.45 1.95
N GLN A 176 1.11 -17.73 2.10
CA GLN A 176 1.21 -18.67 0.98
C GLN A 176 -0.10 -19.40 0.70
N SER A 177 -1.00 -19.42 1.67
CA SER A 177 -2.30 -20.07 1.56
C SER A 177 -3.32 -19.45 2.51
N ALA A 178 -4.58 -19.80 2.31
CA ALA A 178 -5.68 -19.50 3.20
C ALA A 178 -6.63 -20.70 3.26
N THR A 179 -7.45 -20.77 4.31
CA THR A 179 -8.63 -21.63 4.33
C THR A 179 -9.87 -20.77 4.11
N ILE A 180 -10.83 -21.29 3.34
CA ILE A 180 -12.14 -20.67 3.16
C ILE A 180 -13.23 -21.71 3.44
N THR A 181 -14.19 -21.37 4.30
CA THR A 181 -15.24 -22.29 4.76
C THR A 181 -16.60 -21.67 4.50
N ARG A 182 -17.45 -22.35 3.71
CA ARG A 182 -18.84 -21.95 3.55
C ARG A 182 -19.62 -22.24 4.82
N ARG A 183 -20.37 -21.25 5.30
CA ARG A 183 -21.27 -21.34 6.45
C ARG A 183 -22.74 -21.32 6.01
N ASP A 184 -23.61 -21.55 6.97
CA ASP A 184 -25.04 -21.36 6.77
C ASP A 184 -25.31 -19.94 6.26
N SER A 185 -26.19 -19.86 5.27
CA SER A 185 -26.62 -18.58 4.75
C SER A 185 -27.55 -17.92 5.75
N ILE A 186 -27.47 -16.60 5.87
CA ILE A 186 -28.25 -15.83 6.83
C ILE A 186 -29.40 -15.15 6.07
N ASN A 187 -30.60 -15.21 6.63
CA ASN A 187 -31.73 -14.42 6.12
C ASN A 187 -31.41 -12.95 6.37
N GLY A 188 -31.47 -12.12 5.33
CA GLY A 188 -31.17 -10.70 5.48
C GLY A 188 -32.08 -9.99 6.48
N GLU A 189 -33.35 -10.39 6.61
CA GLU A 189 -34.26 -9.84 7.64
C GLU A 189 -33.72 -10.02 9.06
N GLU A 190 -33.01 -11.13 9.32
CA GLU A 190 -32.37 -11.37 10.62
C GLU A 190 -31.29 -10.33 10.90
N ILE A 191 -30.53 -9.93 9.88
CA ILE A 191 -29.48 -8.92 10.00
C ILE A 191 -30.07 -7.52 10.22
N PHE A 192 -31.29 -7.25 9.74
CA PHE A 192 -32.04 -6.02 10.03
C PHE A 192 -32.96 -6.17 11.24
N SER A 193 -32.46 -6.85 12.29
CA SER A 193 -33.13 -6.97 13.58
C SER A 193 -32.23 -6.46 14.73
N SER A 194 -32.83 -6.29 15.91
CA SER A 194 -32.09 -5.90 17.12
C SER A 194 -31.04 -6.92 17.55
N ALA A 195 -31.16 -8.19 17.15
CA ALA A 195 -30.15 -9.22 17.41
C ALA A 195 -28.81 -8.92 16.69
N TYR A 196 -28.88 -8.17 15.59
CA TYR A 196 -27.74 -7.66 14.84
C TYR A 196 -27.57 -6.14 15.03
N GLY A 197 -28.12 -5.61 16.13
CA GLY A 197 -28.01 -4.21 16.51
C GLY A 197 -28.78 -3.24 15.62
N TYR A 198 -29.65 -3.69 14.72
CA TYR A 198 -30.46 -2.80 13.88
C TYR A 198 -31.73 -2.35 14.62
N TYR A 199 -32.01 -1.05 14.55
CA TYR A 199 -33.22 -0.45 15.08
C TYR A 199 -33.83 0.46 14.02
N GLU A 200 -35.14 0.41 13.86
CA GLU A 200 -35.89 1.23 12.91
C GLU A 200 -37.12 1.81 13.63
N THR A 201 -37.38 3.11 13.49
CA THR A 201 -38.51 3.77 14.15
C THR A 201 -38.98 5.02 13.42
N THR A 202 -40.25 5.35 13.58
CA THR A 202 -40.85 6.58 13.06
C THR A 202 -40.64 7.74 14.04
N ILE A 203 -40.15 8.86 13.53
CA ILE A 203 -39.87 10.08 14.27
C ILE A 203 -40.96 11.12 13.97
N ASN A 204 -41.76 11.45 14.99
CA ASN A 204 -42.77 12.50 14.92
C ASN A 204 -42.47 13.66 15.87
N ASN A 205 -41.65 13.43 16.89
CA ASN A 205 -41.34 14.41 17.91
C ASN A 205 -39.92 14.22 18.46
N LYS A 206 -39.56 15.11 19.41
CA LYS A 206 -38.26 15.14 20.08
C LYS A 206 -37.94 13.84 20.83
N ASP A 207 -38.91 13.28 21.53
CA ASP A 207 -38.72 12.11 22.39
C ASP A 207 -38.51 10.84 21.55
N ASP A 208 -39.21 10.71 20.42
CA ASP A 208 -38.99 9.63 19.44
C ASP A 208 -37.54 9.63 18.97
N LEU A 209 -37.02 10.82 18.57
CA LEU A 209 -35.64 10.97 18.12
C LEU A 209 -34.64 10.68 19.24
N GLN A 210 -34.88 11.17 20.45
CA GLN A 210 -34.00 10.91 21.58
C GLN A 210 -33.93 9.41 21.92
N ASN A 211 -35.06 8.71 21.89
CA ASN A 211 -35.12 7.27 22.16
C ASN A 211 -34.38 6.47 21.08
N PHE A 212 -34.54 6.84 19.81
CA PHE A 212 -33.79 6.25 18.71
C PHE A 212 -32.28 6.41 18.90
N LEU A 213 -31.81 7.63 19.17
CA LEU A 213 -30.39 7.91 19.39
C LEU A 213 -29.79 7.20 20.61
N ASN A 214 -30.60 6.82 21.59
CA ASN A 214 -30.16 6.03 22.73
C ASN A 214 -29.94 4.54 22.37
N GLN A 215 -30.56 4.06 21.28
CA GLN A 215 -30.48 2.66 20.84
C GLN A 215 -29.37 2.42 19.81
N ILE A 216 -29.05 3.44 19.00
CA ILE A 216 -28.09 3.34 17.90
C ILE A 216 -26.79 4.09 18.19
N ASP A 217 -25.73 3.69 17.50
CA ASP A 217 -24.44 4.39 17.45
C ASP A 217 -24.25 5.12 16.12
N ASP A 218 -24.83 4.58 15.04
CA ASP A 218 -24.70 5.09 13.67
C ASP A 218 -26.01 5.00 12.90
N ILE A 219 -26.28 5.97 12.02
CA ILE A 219 -27.48 6.00 11.17
C ILE A 219 -27.15 5.35 9.81
N THR A 220 -28.03 4.51 9.30
CA THR A 220 -27.83 3.77 8.05
C THR A 220 -28.99 3.93 7.06
N PHE A 221 -30.15 4.38 7.53
CA PHE A 221 -31.35 4.52 6.72
C PHE A 221 -32.22 5.71 7.18
N ALA A 222 -32.84 6.38 6.22
CA ALA A 222 -33.91 7.33 6.43
C ALA A 222 -34.93 7.21 5.30
N GLN A 223 -36.21 7.36 5.60
CA GLN A 223 -37.28 7.40 4.61
C GLN A 223 -38.33 8.41 5.04
N VAL A 224 -38.84 9.19 4.08
CA VAL A 224 -39.96 10.09 4.30
C VAL A 224 -41.22 9.45 3.77
N ASN A 225 -42.20 9.27 4.65
CA ASN A 225 -43.53 8.75 4.33
C ASN A 225 -44.58 9.81 4.68
N ASN A 226 -45.12 10.50 3.67
CA ASN A 226 -46.06 11.62 3.79
C ASN A 226 -45.52 12.77 4.67
N TYR A 227 -45.73 12.69 5.99
CA TYR A 227 -45.33 13.69 7.00
C TYR A 227 -44.49 13.09 8.13
N SER A 228 -44.08 11.82 8.00
CA SER A 228 -43.34 11.09 9.02
C SER A 228 -41.96 10.72 8.51
N LEU A 229 -40.95 10.80 9.39
CA LEU A 229 -39.58 10.43 9.08
C LEU A 229 -39.27 9.08 9.74
N ASN A 230 -39.15 8.03 8.95
CA ASN A 230 -38.70 6.73 9.43
C ASN A 230 -37.17 6.67 9.40
N LEU A 231 -36.53 6.32 10.51
CA LEU A 231 -35.08 6.24 10.63
C LEU A 231 -34.65 4.83 11.00
N GLY A 232 -33.55 4.38 10.41
CA GLY A 232 -32.89 3.11 10.74
C GLY A 232 -31.41 3.30 11.06
N GLY A 233 -30.90 2.55 12.04
CA GLY A 233 -29.52 2.66 12.48
C GLY A 233 -28.99 1.43 13.21
N ARG A 234 -27.69 1.45 13.50
CA ARG A 234 -26.92 0.34 14.06
C ARG A 234 -26.37 0.66 15.44
N LYS A 235 -26.52 -0.26 16.37
CA LYS A 235 -25.67 -0.41 17.55
C LYS A 235 -24.44 -1.24 17.17
N ILE A 236 -23.25 -0.76 17.51
CA ILE A 236 -22.00 -1.46 17.23
C ILE A 236 -21.57 -2.22 18.49
N PHE A 237 -21.36 -3.52 18.39
CA PHE A 237 -20.96 -4.37 19.53
C PHE A 237 -19.45 -4.31 19.78
N GLY A 238 -19.01 -4.56 21.02
CA GLY A 238 -17.60 -4.60 21.41
C GLY A 238 -16.84 -3.27 21.38
N ILE A 239 -17.41 -2.21 20.81
CA ILE A 239 -16.74 -0.92 20.60
C ILE A 239 -17.51 0.19 21.31
N LYS A 240 -16.83 0.92 22.20
CA LYS A 240 -17.43 2.11 22.82
C LYS A 240 -17.55 3.22 21.78
N HIS A 241 -18.75 3.44 21.28
CA HIS A 241 -19.04 4.52 20.33
C HIS A 241 -19.51 5.78 21.05
N GLN A 242 -19.04 6.95 20.59
CA GLN A 242 -19.57 8.24 21.02
C GLN A 242 -20.62 8.69 19.99
N GLY A 243 -21.86 8.20 20.14
CA GLY A 243 -22.96 8.52 19.23
C GLY A 243 -23.26 10.02 19.14
N ILE A 244 -23.95 10.44 18.08
CA ILE A 244 -24.46 11.81 17.95
C ILE A 244 -25.53 12.10 19.01
N ARG A 245 -25.55 13.32 19.55
CA ARG A 245 -26.60 13.73 20.51
C ARG A 245 -27.68 14.53 19.81
N LEU A 246 -28.84 14.62 20.45
CA LEU A 246 -29.95 15.43 19.98
C LEU A 246 -29.55 16.90 19.79
N GLU A 247 -28.74 17.47 20.69
CA GLU A 247 -28.27 18.85 20.59
C GLU A 247 -27.34 19.06 19.39
N ASP A 248 -26.58 18.04 18.99
CA ASP A 248 -25.68 18.11 17.85
C ASP A 248 -26.50 18.15 16.53
N ILE A 249 -27.55 17.33 16.43
CA ILE A 249 -28.49 17.35 15.29
C ILE A 249 -29.27 18.66 15.25
N ALA A 250 -29.72 19.15 16.42
CA ALA A 250 -30.39 20.45 16.51
C ALA A 250 -29.47 21.60 16.08
N ALA A 251 -28.18 21.57 16.42
CA ALA A 251 -27.22 22.59 15.98
C ALA A 251 -27.12 22.64 14.45
N LEU A 252 -26.99 21.48 13.80
CA LEU A 252 -26.98 21.36 12.34
C LEU A 252 -28.27 21.89 11.72
N TRP A 253 -29.43 21.41 12.19
CA TRP A 253 -30.73 21.80 11.63
C TRP A 253 -31.01 23.30 11.81
N GLN A 254 -30.74 23.85 13.00
CA GLN A 254 -30.92 25.28 13.27
C GLN A 254 -29.98 26.15 12.42
N SER A 255 -28.77 25.66 12.14
CA SER A 255 -27.81 26.32 11.24
C SER A 255 -28.34 26.35 9.80
N GLU A 256 -28.75 25.20 9.26
CA GLU A 256 -29.33 25.08 7.92
C GLU A 256 -30.57 25.96 7.74
N LYS A 257 -31.48 25.97 8.73
CA LYS A 257 -32.67 26.81 8.71
C LYS A 257 -32.31 28.30 8.64
N LYS A 258 -31.32 28.75 9.43
CA LYS A 258 -30.83 30.14 9.40
C LYS A 258 -30.18 30.51 8.08
N ILE A 259 -29.41 29.62 7.46
CA ILE A 259 -28.83 29.85 6.12
C ILE A 259 -29.95 30.07 5.09
N GLN A 260 -31.00 29.25 5.14
CA GLN A 260 -32.13 29.35 4.21
C GLN A 260 -32.96 30.63 4.42
N GLU A 261 -33.20 31.01 5.67
CA GLU A 261 -33.97 32.21 6.01
C GLU A 261 -33.17 33.51 5.78
N ARG A 262 -31.84 33.47 5.92
CA ARG A 262 -30.96 34.65 5.91
C ARG A 262 -29.63 34.38 5.18
N PRO A 263 -29.65 34.02 3.88
CA PRO A 263 -28.44 33.64 3.15
C PRO A 263 -27.38 34.75 3.08
N GLN A 264 -27.80 36.03 3.08
CA GLN A 264 -26.90 37.18 3.09
C GLN A 264 -26.05 37.27 4.37
N ASP A 265 -26.55 36.76 5.51
CA ASP A 265 -25.80 36.77 6.78
C ASP A 265 -24.60 35.80 6.72
N PHE A 266 -24.61 34.87 5.76
CA PHE A 266 -23.62 33.81 5.60
C PHE A 266 -22.95 33.84 4.22
N ASN A 267 -22.85 34.99 3.56
CA ASN A 267 -22.21 35.15 2.25
C ASN A 267 -22.75 34.18 1.17
N PHE A 268 -24.03 33.82 1.24
CA PHE A 268 -24.68 32.90 0.29
C PHE A 268 -24.03 31.52 0.20
N VAL A 269 -23.49 30.99 1.31
CA VAL A 269 -23.06 29.59 1.37
C VAL A 269 -24.26 28.65 1.14
N ASN A 270 -24.02 27.53 0.45
CA ASN A 270 -25.07 26.56 0.07
C ASN A 270 -25.34 25.47 1.13
N GLY A 271 -24.72 25.59 2.30
CA GLY A 271 -24.84 24.67 3.44
C GLY A 271 -23.87 25.06 4.56
N SER A 272 -24.03 24.43 5.71
CA SER A 272 -23.15 24.63 6.86
C SER A 272 -21.77 24.03 6.61
N GLY A 273 -20.78 24.45 7.39
CA GLY A 273 -19.42 23.99 7.20
C GLY A 273 -18.42 24.68 8.11
N PHE A 274 -17.17 24.38 7.85
CA PHE A 274 -16.02 24.87 8.59
C PHE A 274 -14.82 25.02 7.67
N SER A 275 -13.97 26.01 7.91
CA SER A 275 -12.67 26.14 7.26
C SER A 275 -11.64 26.77 8.17
N LEU A 276 -10.39 26.33 8.05
CA LEU A 276 -9.22 27.05 8.53
C LEU A 276 -8.67 27.89 7.38
N ASP A 277 -8.92 29.19 7.47
CA ASP A 277 -8.55 30.14 6.42
C ASP A 277 -7.28 30.90 6.84
N PRO A 278 -6.24 30.95 5.99
CA PRO A 278 -5.07 31.79 6.25
C PRO A 278 -5.42 33.27 6.07
N SER A 279 -4.84 34.12 6.91
CA SER A 279 -4.92 35.58 6.81
C SER A 279 -3.63 36.22 7.33
N PHE A 280 -3.49 37.52 7.15
CA PHE A 280 -2.27 38.26 7.48
C PHE A 280 -2.57 39.57 8.20
N ASP A 281 -1.65 40.02 9.06
CA ASP A 281 -1.57 41.42 9.46
C ASP A 281 -1.02 42.25 8.31
N TYR A 282 -1.89 42.61 7.36
CA TYR A 282 -1.54 43.43 6.20
C TYR A 282 -0.90 44.77 6.60
N SER A 283 -1.26 45.34 7.75
CA SER A 283 -0.65 46.56 8.27
C SER A 283 0.78 46.32 8.75
N GLY A 284 1.02 45.19 9.41
CA GLY A 284 2.35 44.72 9.81
C GLY A 284 3.23 44.44 8.60
N LEU A 285 2.70 43.73 7.60
CA LEU A 285 3.39 43.47 6.33
C LEU A 285 3.74 44.74 5.57
N GLN A 286 2.84 45.73 5.54
CA GLN A 286 3.11 47.00 4.89
C GLN A 286 4.25 47.75 5.60
N LYS A 287 4.25 47.79 6.94
CA LYS A 287 5.34 48.37 7.73
C LYS A 287 6.66 47.64 7.48
N ALA A 288 6.65 46.30 7.42
CA ALA A 288 7.83 45.51 7.13
C ALA A 288 8.37 45.78 5.72
N LEU A 289 7.49 45.89 4.72
CA LEU A 289 7.85 46.25 3.34
C LEU A 289 8.49 47.65 3.27
N ASP A 290 7.94 48.62 4.00
CA ASP A 290 8.49 49.97 4.08
C ASP A 290 9.86 50.00 4.77
N ALA A 291 10.03 49.23 5.85
CA ALA A 291 11.31 49.09 6.55
C ALA A 291 12.38 48.40 5.69
N ALA A 292 12.00 47.42 4.88
CA ALA A 292 12.90 46.67 3.99
C ALA A 292 13.31 47.44 2.72
N LYS A 293 12.85 48.68 2.51
CA LYS A 293 13.20 49.49 1.33
C LYS A 293 14.70 49.51 0.98
N PRO A 294 15.66 49.59 1.94
CA PRO A 294 17.08 49.50 1.63
C PRO A 294 17.49 48.16 1.00
N LEU A 295 16.90 47.04 1.45
CA LEU A 295 17.12 45.70 0.90
C LEU A 295 16.54 45.55 -0.51
N LEU A 296 15.43 46.25 -0.80
CA LEU A 296 14.76 46.18 -2.10
C LEU A 296 15.47 47.00 -3.20
N GLN A 297 16.35 47.92 -2.82
CA GLN A 297 17.10 48.78 -3.75
C GLN A 297 18.40 48.15 -4.26
N ILE A 298 18.61 46.84 -4.03
CA ILE A 298 19.79 46.11 -4.52
C ILE A 298 19.81 46.09 -6.06
N LYS A 299 21.00 46.32 -6.62
CA LYS A 299 21.26 46.35 -8.07
C LYS A 299 22.18 45.20 -8.47
N SER A 300 21.95 44.65 -9.65
CA SER A 300 22.85 43.72 -10.33
C SER A 300 23.19 44.31 -11.69
N ASP A 301 24.49 44.49 -11.99
CA ASP A 301 24.98 45.13 -13.22
C ASP A 301 24.33 46.49 -13.50
N GLY A 302 24.14 47.29 -12.44
CA GLY A 302 23.51 48.62 -12.51
C GLY A 302 21.98 48.62 -12.64
N LYS A 303 21.34 47.47 -12.84
CA LYS A 303 19.88 47.32 -12.95
C LYS A 303 19.25 46.92 -11.62
N PRO A 304 18.08 47.47 -11.25
CA PRO A 304 17.38 47.06 -10.04
C PRO A 304 16.84 45.63 -10.18
N VAL A 305 17.07 44.80 -9.16
CA VAL A 305 16.55 43.42 -9.11
C VAL A 305 15.04 43.44 -8.87
N ILE A 306 14.62 44.23 -7.89
CA ILE A 306 13.23 44.55 -7.60
C ILE A 306 12.95 45.92 -8.20
N SER A 307 11.99 45.99 -9.13
CA SER A 307 11.59 47.24 -9.75
C SER A 307 10.72 48.06 -8.80
N GLU A 308 10.65 49.39 -9.00
CA GLU A 308 9.69 50.21 -8.25
C GLU A 308 8.25 49.76 -8.49
N GLN A 309 7.95 49.27 -9.70
CA GLN A 309 6.65 48.67 -10.02
C GLN A 309 6.33 47.46 -9.15
N ASP A 310 7.30 46.55 -8.92
CA ASP A 310 7.12 45.40 -8.03
C ASP A 310 6.74 45.86 -6.61
N ILE A 311 7.41 46.91 -6.10
CA ILE A 311 7.14 47.48 -4.76
C ILE A 311 5.74 48.10 -4.71
N GLN A 312 5.35 48.87 -5.72
CA GLN A 312 4.03 49.49 -5.77
C GLN A 312 2.91 48.45 -5.90
N GLN A 313 3.12 47.39 -6.68
CA GLN A 313 2.17 46.28 -6.77
C GLN A 313 2.04 45.54 -5.44
N ALA A 314 3.15 45.28 -4.73
CA ALA A 314 3.11 44.71 -3.39
C ALA A 314 2.34 45.60 -2.41
N LYS A 315 2.60 46.92 -2.40
CA LYS A 315 1.87 47.88 -1.56
C LYS A 315 0.38 47.94 -1.88
N GLN A 316 0.03 47.93 -3.16
CA GLN A 316 -1.37 47.96 -3.59
C GLN A 316 -2.09 46.66 -3.19
N GLY A 317 -1.46 45.50 -3.42
CA GLY A 317 -2.00 44.21 -2.99
C GLY A 317 -2.25 44.19 -1.49
N LEU A 318 -1.28 44.57 -0.66
CA LEU A 318 -1.44 44.61 0.79
C LEU A 318 -2.59 45.55 1.23
N LYS A 319 -2.80 46.70 0.57
CA LYS A 319 -3.95 47.59 0.84
C LYS A 319 -5.29 46.95 0.46
N GLN A 320 -5.29 46.15 -0.61
CA GLN A 320 -6.46 45.40 -1.10
C GLN A 320 -6.67 44.07 -0.36
N LYS A 321 -5.81 43.75 0.62
CA LYS A 321 -5.76 42.46 1.34
C LYS A 321 -5.43 41.27 0.43
N GLU A 322 -4.63 41.49 -0.61
CA GLU A 322 -4.09 40.46 -1.50
C GLU A 322 -2.60 40.23 -1.19
N ILE A 323 -2.22 38.99 -0.85
CA ILE A 323 -0.86 38.65 -0.40
C ILE A 323 0.07 38.29 -1.56
N GLU A 324 -0.49 37.88 -2.70
CA GLU A 324 0.22 37.33 -3.85
C GLU A 324 1.23 38.32 -4.45
N PRO A 325 0.92 39.63 -4.64
CA PRO A 325 1.90 40.60 -5.11
C PRO A 325 3.11 40.73 -4.16
N TYR A 326 2.87 40.68 -2.84
CA TYR A 326 3.93 40.70 -1.83
C TYR A 326 4.80 39.44 -1.90
N ARG A 327 4.19 38.25 -1.96
CA ARG A 327 4.91 36.97 -2.09
C ARG A 327 5.73 36.89 -3.38
N ARG A 328 5.23 37.39 -4.50
CA ARG A 328 5.99 37.46 -5.76
C ARG A 328 7.25 38.32 -5.62
N LEU A 329 7.14 39.49 -4.98
CA LEU A 329 8.28 40.36 -4.70
C LEU A 329 9.30 39.66 -3.79
N VAL A 330 8.85 39.07 -2.68
CA VAL A 330 9.72 38.36 -1.73
C VAL A 330 10.40 37.17 -2.38
N ASN A 331 9.68 36.38 -3.19
CA ASN A 331 10.25 35.24 -3.91
C ASN A 331 11.29 35.67 -4.95
N LYS A 332 11.03 36.76 -5.70
CA LYS A 332 11.99 37.35 -6.63
C LYS A 332 13.30 37.72 -5.92
N LEU A 333 13.20 38.32 -4.73
CA LEU A 333 14.35 38.64 -3.89
C LEU A 333 15.05 37.37 -3.38
N LYS A 334 14.31 36.39 -2.85
CA LYS A 334 14.83 35.10 -2.36
C LYS A 334 15.65 34.36 -3.42
N ILE A 335 15.13 34.26 -4.64
CA ILE A 335 15.83 33.62 -5.77
C ILE A 335 17.12 34.38 -6.11
N PHE A 336 17.05 35.70 -6.16
CA PHE A 336 18.22 36.53 -6.45
C PHE A 336 19.31 36.37 -5.38
N LEU A 337 18.96 36.43 -4.10
CA LEU A 337 19.91 36.33 -2.98
C LEU A 337 20.62 34.97 -2.94
N LYS A 338 19.99 33.89 -3.43
CA LYS A 338 20.62 32.56 -3.57
C LYS A 338 21.60 32.45 -4.74
N SER A 339 21.65 33.44 -5.64
CA SER A 339 22.56 33.44 -6.78
C SER A 339 23.92 34.02 -6.41
N ARG A 340 24.98 33.68 -7.16
CA ARG A 340 26.31 34.29 -7.00
C ARG A 340 26.26 35.82 -7.16
N GLN A 341 25.41 36.32 -8.05
CA GLN A 341 25.19 37.77 -8.24
C GLN A 341 24.54 38.41 -7.01
N GLY A 342 23.66 37.68 -6.32
CA GLY A 342 23.04 38.10 -5.06
C GLY A 342 24.05 38.33 -3.96
N SER A 343 24.91 37.34 -3.70
CA SER A 343 25.96 37.45 -2.68
C SER A 343 26.88 38.65 -2.93
N LYS A 344 27.32 38.83 -4.19
CA LYS A 344 28.16 39.98 -4.59
C LYS A 344 27.44 41.31 -4.40
N ALA A 345 26.15 41.39 -4.77
CA ALA A 345 25.37 42.62 -4.65
C ALA A 345 25.09 43.03 -3.20
N ILE A 346 25.04 42.08 -2.26
CA ILE A 346 24.99 42.37 -0.81
C ILE A 346 26.31 43.00 -0.36
N GLU A 347 27.45 42.42 -0.75
CA GLU A 347 28.79 42.86 -0.36
C GLU A 347 29.15 44.25 -0.90
N GLU A 348 28.73 44.56 -2.13
CA GLU A 348 28.96 45.85 -2.79
C GLU A 348 27.85 46.88 -2.50
N GLY A 349 26.71 46.41 -1.98
CA GLY A 349 25.50 47.19 -1.73
C GLY A 349 25.56 48.03 -0.46
N LYS A 350 24.42 48.63 -0.10
CA LYS A 350 24.30 49.49 1.10
C LYS A 350 24.61 48.72 2.39
N ILE A 351 24.17 47.47 2.47
CA ILE A 351 24.40 46.57 3.62
C ILE A 351 25.91 46.29 3.77
N GLY A 352 26.56 45.80 2.72
CA GLY A 352 28.01 45.54 2.73
C GLY A 352 28.83 46.80 3.02
N LYS A 353 28.40 47.98 2.54
CA LYS A 353 29.01 49.26 2.88
C LYS A 353 28.86 49.63 4.36
N GLN A 354 27.69 49.37 4.97
CA GLN A 354 27.46 49.58 6.40
C GLN A 354 28.35 48.65 7.22
N ILE A 355 28.42 47.36 6.88
CA ILE A 355 29.33 46.40 7.52
C ILE A 355 30.78 46.88 7.41
N LYS A 356 31.24 47.29 6.21
CA LYS A 356 32.60 47.83 6.01
C LYS A 356 32.86 49.08 6.85
N GLN A 357 31.88 49.96 7.04
CA GLN A 357 32.01 51.14 7.91
C GLN A 357 32.08 50.79 9.40
N GLU A 358 31.29 49.82 9.85
CA GLU A 358 31.33 49.34 11.24
C GLU A 358 32.65 48.62 11.55
N ILE A 359 33.15 47.80 10.62
CA ILE A 359 34.48 47.17 10.70
C ILE A 359 35.58 48.24 10.79
N TYR A 360 35.54 49.25 9.91
CA TYR A 360 36.52 50.35 9.95
C TYR A 360 36.52 51.10 11.29
N SER A 361 35.32 51.37 11.82
CA SER A 361 35.16 52.03 13.13
C SER A 361 35.69 51.15 14.27
N TYR A 362 35.45 49.84 14.20
CA TYR A 362 35.97 48.86 15.15
C TYR A 362 37.51 48.76 15.09
N ASP A 363 38.08 48.62 13.90
CA ASP A 363 39.53 48.53 13.68
C ASP A 363 40.25 49.79 14.22
N THR A 364 39.66 50.96 13.99
CA THR A 364 40.18 52.24 14.53
C THR A 364 40.17 52.27 16.07
N ARG A 365 39.14 51.70 16.70
CA ARG A 365 39.05 51.61 18.17
C ARG A 365 40.06 50.60 18.71
N VAL A 366 40.14 49.41 18.13
CA VAL A 366 41.07 48.35 18.55
C VAL A 366 42.52 48.81 18.41
N GLN A 367 42.86 49.54 17.34
CA GLN A 367 44.20 50.09 17.18
C GLN A 367 44.59 51.00 18.37
N LYS A 368 43.68 51.89 18.81
CA LYS A 368 43.92 52.75 19.97
C LYS A 368 44.04 51.96 21.29
N GLU A 369 43.25 50.90 21.45
CA GLU A 369 43.35 50.00 22.60
C GLU A 369 44.70 49.30 22.63
N VAL A 370 45.14 48.71 21.51
CA VAL A 370 46.45 48.05 21.39
C VAL A 370 47.59 49.02 21.68
N GLU A 371 47.55 50.24 21.12
CA GLU A 371 48.57 51.27 21.42
C GLU A 371 48.61 51.63 22.91
N THR A 372 47.44 51.71 23.56
CA THR A 372 47.33 52.02 24.99
C THR A 372 47.86 50.88 25.86
N GLU A 373 47.48 49.64 25.55
CA GLU A 373 47.94 48.45 26.29
C GLU A 373 49.45 48.21 26.13
N ILE A 374 49.99 48.40 24.91
CA ILE A 374 51.43 48.35 24.66
C ILE A 374 52.15 49.40 25.51
N LYS A 375 51.65 50.64 25.54
CA LYS A 375 52.26 51.72 26.33
C LYS A 375 52.20 51.44 27.83
N ASN A 376 51.10 50.90 28.34
CA ASN A 376 50.96 50.52 29.75
C ASN A 376 51.93 49.39 30.12
N TYR A 377 52.05 48.38 29.26
CA TYR A 377 52.97 47.28 29.49
C TYR A 377 54.44 47.71 29.38
N GLN A 378 54.77 48.64 28.49
CA GLN A 378 56.11 49.27 28.45
C GLN A 378 56.42 50.01 29.75
N ASN A 379 55.50 50.80 30.28
CA ASN A 379 55.68 51.50 31.56
C ASN A 379 55.87 50.52 32.73
N GLN A 380 55.15 49.39 32.72
CA GLN A 380 55.33 48.32 33.71
C GLN A 380 56.73 47.69 33.60
N LEU A 381 57.18 47.39 32.39
CA LEU A 381 58.52 46.85 32.16
C LEU A 381 59.62 47.82 32.59
N ILE A 382 59.45 49.14 32.39
CA ILE A 382 60.38 50.17 32.89
C ILE A 382 60.50 50.09 34.43
N GLY A 383 59.37 49.98 35.15
CA GLY A 383 59.39 49.79 36.60
C GLY A 383 60.05 48.48 37.05
N GLU A 384 59.87 47.39 36.29
CA GLU A 384 60.52 46.10 36.55
C GLU A 384 62.05 46.18 36.30
N ILE A 385 62.51 46.92 35.28
CA ILE A 385 63.94 47.19 35.00
C ILE A 385 64.58 47.92 36.17
N GLU A 386 63.99 49.03 36.60
CA GLU A 386 64.50 49.85 37.70
C GLU A 386 64.59 49.07 39.01
N SER A 387 63.68 48.12 39.24
CA SER A 387 63.71 47.22 40.40
C SER A 387 64.76 46.11 40.27
N ALA A 388 64.98 45.58 39.06
CA ALA A 388 65.94 44.51 38.81
C ALA A 388 67.39 45.02 38.87
N GLU A 389 67.66 46.24 38.39
CA GLU A 389 68.97 46.90 38.49
C GLU A 389 69.40 47.12 39.94
N LYS A 390 68.47 47.44 40.85
CA LYS A 390 68.72 47.55 42.30
C LYS A 390 69.06 46.22 42.98
N SER A 391 68.83 45.08 42.32
CA SER A 391 69.05 43.74 42.88
C SER A 391 70.36 43.06 42.46
N GLY A 392 71.22 43.75 41.69
CA GLY A 392 72.57 43.26 41.34
C GLY A 392 72.63 42.24 40.19
N LYS A 393 71.58 42.15 39.35
CA LYS A 393 71.57 41.31 38.14
C LYS A 393 72.37 41.94 36.99
N ALA A 394 73.01 41.12 36.17
CA ALA A 394 73.76 41.57 35.00
C ALA A 394 72.84 42.27 33.96
N PRO A 395 73.21 43.46 33.42
CA PRO A 395 72.34 44.24 32.53
C PRO A 395 71.90 43.51 31.25
N GLU A 396 72.79 42.70 30.67
CA GLU A 396 72.54 41.95 29.44
C GLU A 396 71.42 40.89 29.60
N ASP A 397 71.39 40.17 30.72
CA ASP A 397 70.38 39.13 31.00
C ASP A 397 68.99 39.75 31.23
N ILE A 398 68.93 40.95 31.83
CA ILE A 398 67.70 41.72 32.02
C ILE A 398 67.14 42.16 30.66
N LYS A 399 68.00 42.68 29.79
CA LYS A 399 67.61 43.23 28.48
C LYS A 399 67.06 42.15 27.54
N GLN A 400 67.67 40.96 27.52
CA GLN A 400 67.24 39.86 26.67
C GLN A 400 65.90 39.28 27.13
N LEU A 401 65.73 39.02 28.43
CA LEU A 401 64.48 38.49 28.99
C LEU A 401 63.30 39.44 28.74
N ILE A 402 63.51 40.75 28.90
CA ILE A 402 62.47 41.78 28.70
C ILE A 402 62.08 41.91 27.23
N THR A 403 63.06 41.88 26.32
CA THR A 403 62.79 41.93 24.88
C THR A 403 61.91 40.75 24.46
N THR A 404 62.25 39.54 24.89
CA THR A 404 61.44 38.34 24.61
C THR A 404 60.05 38.43 25.23
N ARG A 405 59.93 38.94 26.46
CA ARG A 405 58.65 39.04 27.18
C ARG A 405 57.75 40.13 26.58
N PHE A 406 58.32 41.22 26.08
CA PHE A 406 57.62 42.27 25.35
C PHE A 406 57.12 41.79 24.00
N GLN A 407 57.97 41.11 23.24
CA GLN A 407 57.61 40.54 21.93
C GLN A 407 56.49 39.51 22.06
N LYS A 408 56.58 38.61 23.05
CA LYS A 408 55.53 37.62 23.35
C LYS A 408 54.21 38.25 23.81
N PHE A 409 54.27 39.36 24.55
CA PHE A 409 53.07 40.13 24.92
C PHE A 409 52.41 40.74 23.68
N GLN A 410 53.17 41.38 22.79
CA GLN A 410 52.65 41.96 21.55
C GLN A 410 52.01 40.90 20.65
N GLU A 411 52.67 39.75 20.46
CA GLU A 411 52.12 38.63 19.67
C GLU A 411 50.81 38.09 20.26
N ASN A 412 50.75 37.88 21.57
CA ASN A 412 49.55 37.40 22.25
C ASN A 412 48.40 38.42 22.16
N LEU A 413 48.69 39.71 22.36
CA LEU A 413 47.70 40.78 22.29
C LEU A 413 47.13 40.93 20.87
N LEU A 414 48.00 40.93 19.85
CA LEU A 414 47.56 40.98 18.44
C LEU A 414 46.68 39.78 18.09
N LYS A 415 47.09 38.58 18.49
CA LYS A 415 46.31 37.36 18.28
C LYS A 415 44.94 37.44 18.96
N GLN A 416 44.88 37.87 20.22
CA GLN A 416 43.62 38.04 20.94
C GLN A 416 42.70 39.06 20.23
N LYS A 417 43.25 40.21 19.81
CA LYS A 417 42.47 41.26 19.12
C LYS A 417 42.02 40.83 17.72
N GLU A 418 42.79 40.01 17.03
CA GLU A 418 42.39 39.40 15.75
C GLU A 418 41.23 38.40 15.94
N GLU A 419 41.26 37.58 16.98
CA GLU A 419 40.15 36.68 17.35
C GLU A 419 38.88 37.49 17.72
N GLU A 420 39.01 38.55 18.53
CA GLU A 420 37.90 39.48 18.84
C GLU A 420 37.33 40.15 17.59
N ARG A 421 38.20 40.60 16.67
CA ARG A 421 37.81 41.19 15.39
C ARG A 421 37.04 40.21 14.50
N ASN A 422 37.52 38.97 14.37
CA ASN A 422 36.86 37.95 13.56
C ASN A 422 35.49 37.57 14.13
N LYS A 423 35.37 37.54 15.46
CA LYS A 423 34.07 37.38 16.14
C LYS A 423 33.14 38.55 15.85
N PHE A 424 33.62 39.79 15.95
CA PHE A 424 32.83 40.99 15.64
C PHE A 424 32.32 41.00 14.19
N ILE A 425 33.17 40.63 13.23
CA ILE A 425 32.77 40.49 11.81
C ILE A 425 31.68 39.43 11.65
N THR A 426 31.89 38.24 12.21
CA THR A 426 30.91 37.15 12.18
C THR A 426 29.57 37.59 12.80
N ASP A 427 29.59 38.31 13.92
CA ASP A 427 28.37 38.82 14.58
C ASP A 427 27.62 39.84 13.72
N LEU A 428 28.33 40.72 12.99
CA LEU A 428 27.72 41.65 12.04
C LEU A 428 27.11 40.95 10.82
N GLU A 429 27.82 39.97 10.26
CA GLU A 429 27.33 39.17 9.15
C GLU A 429 26.07 38.39 9.54
N ASN A 430 26.10 37.72 10.70
CA ASN A 430 24.95 37.02 11.25
C ASN A 430 23.76 37.95 11.51
N LYS A 431 23.99 39.18 12.00
CA LYS A 431 22.95 40.18 12.22
C LYS A 431 22.30 40.63 10.91
N ALA A 432 23.11 40.87 9.87
CA ALA A 432 22.61 41.25 8.55
C ALA A 432 21.84 40.10 7.88
N GLU A 433 22.35 38.87 7.99
CA GLU A 433 21.66 37.68 7.53
C GLU A 433 20.32 37.49 8.24
N ALA A 434 20.28 37.69 9.57
CA ALA A 434 19.06 37.63 10.35
C ALA A 434 18.03 38.69 9.91
N GLU A 435 18.44 39.92 9.59
CA GLU A 435 17.53 40.97 9.09
C GLU A 435 16.92 40.59 7.72
N ILE A 436 17.75 40.08 6.80
CA ILE A 436 17.29 39.59 5.50
C ILE A 436 16.32 38.41 5.68
N ASN A 437 16.71 37.40 6.46
CA ASN A 437 15.88 36.23 6.71
C ASN A 437 14.57 36.61 7.41
N ASN A 438 14.59 37.57 8.34
CA ASN A 438 13.39 38.05 9.00
C ASN A 438 12.42 38.71 8.02
N PHE A 439 12.90 39.49 7.04
CA PHE A 439 12.05 40.05 5.99
C PHE A 439 11.46 38.97 5.07
N LEU A 440 12.29 38.00 4.65
CA LEU A 440 11.89 36.92 3.75
C LEU A 440 10.79 36.00 4.33
N HIS A 441 10.61 35.98 5.65
CA HIS A 441 9.61 35.15 6.34
C HIS A 441 8.50 35.98 7.04
N GLN A 442 8.34 37.27 6.71
CA GLN A 442 7.31 38.11 7.32
C GLN A 442 5.88 37.64 7.02
N ASP A 443 5.63 36.99 5.88
CA ASP A 443 4.30 36.44 5.60
C ASP A 443 3.93 35.30 6.57
N ILE A 444 4.92 34.56 7.08
CA ILE A 444 4.72 33.56 8.13
C ILE A 444 4.50 34.23 9.49
N THR A 445 5.36 35.18 9.88
CA THR A 445 5.31 35.79 11.23
C THR A 445 4.17 36.79 11.41
N GLN A 446 3.74 37.45 10.33
CA GLN A 446 2.54 38.29 10.30
C GLN A 446 1.29 37.50 9.86
N GLY A 447 1.45 36.23 9.50
CA GLY A 447 0.36 35.33 9.17
C GLY A 447 -0.36 34.84 10.43
N PHE A 448 -1.63 34.51 10.26
CA PHE A 448 -2.39 33.74 11.23
C PHE A 448 -3.45 32.91 10.50
N ILE A 449 -3.98 31.91 11.17
CA ILE A 449 -5.07 31.08 10.66
C ILE A 449 -6.28 31.35 11.54
N PHE A 450 -7.45 31.49 10.94
CA PHE A 450 -8.68 31.66 11.70
C PHE A 450 -9.75 30.67 11.25
N ALA A 451 -10.62 30.32 12.19
CA ALA A 451 -11.81 29.53 11.94
C ALA A 451 -12.85 30.35 11.17
N ARG A 452 -13.35 29.79 10.09
CA ARG A 452 -14.59 30.23 9.44
C ARG A 452 -15.63 29.15 9.67
N TYR A 453 -16.77 29.52 10.26
CA TYR A 453 -17.94 28.65 10.35
C TYR A 453 -18.94 29.12 9.31
N ASP A 454 -19.29 28.23 8.40
CA ASP A 454 -20.35 28.46 7.44
C ASP A 454 -21.67 28.03 8.15
N GLY A 455 -22.60 28.98 8.29
CA GLY A 455 -23.80 28.81 9.12
C GLY A 455 -23.62 29.16 10.60
N ASP A 456 -24.66 28.93 11.39
CA ASP A 456 -24.70 29.22 12.82
C ASP A 456 -24.15 28.02 13.63
N LEU A 457 -22.90 27.64 13.38
CA LEU A 457 -22.21 26.55 14.08
C LEU A 457 -21.14 27.02 15.07
N GLN A 458 -20.73 28.29 14.99
CA GLN A 458 -19.76 28.87 15.91
C GLN A 458 -20.22 28.70 17.37
N GLY A 459 -19.29 28.28 18.25
CA GLY A 459 -19.57 28.10 19.68
C GLY A 459 -20.42 26.87 20.04
N THR A 460 -20.80 26.05 19.06
CA THR A 460 -21.51 24.79 19.29
C THR A 460 -20.55 23.62 19.43
N GLU A 461 -20.98 22.51 20.05
CA GLU A 461 -20.18 21.27 20.08
C GLU A 461 -19.82 20.80 18.67
N VAL A 462 -20.78 20.86 17.74
CA VAL A 462 -20.57 20.49 16.33
C VAL A 462 -19.46 21.34 15.73
N GLY A 463 -19.53 22.67 15.86
CA GLY A 463 -18.49 23.58 15.39
C GLY A 463 -17.12 23.24 15.97
N MET A 464 -17.03 22.98 17.28
CA MET A 464 -15.77 22.60 17.93
C MET A 464 -15.22 21.27 17.41
N ILE A 465 -16.08 20.29 17.12
CA ILE A 465 -15.65 19.01 16.53
C ILE A 465 -15.14 19.22 15.10
N LEU A 466 -15.83 20.00 14.27
CA LEU A 466 -15.38 20.31 12.91
C LEU A 466 -14.00 20.97 12.94
N PHE A 467 -13.82 21.98 13.81
CA PHE A 467 -12.54 22.63 14.05
C PHE A 467 -11.48 21.62 14.50
N TYR A 468 -11.78 20.82 15.52
CA TYR A 468 -10.85 19.86 16.10
C TYR A 468 -10.36 18.85 15.08
N THR A 469 -11.27 18.18 14.36
CA THR A 469 -10.93 17.12 13.43
C THR A 469 -10.16 17.64 12.23
N ASP A 470 -10.51 18.82 11.75
CA ASP A 470 -9.80 19.45 10.64
C ASP A 470 -8.38 19.89 11.04
N LEU A 471 -8.24 20.57 12.19
CA LEU A 471 -6.93 20.96 12.72
C LEU A 471 -6.06 19.73 12.98
N LEU A 472 -6.60 18.71 13.65
CA LEU A 472 -5.87 17.50 14.01
C LEU A 472 -5.33 16.75 12.79
N ALA A 473 -6.15 16.57 11.75
CA ALA A 473 -5.73 15.90 10.52
C ALA A 473 -4.50 16.59 9.90
N LYS A 474 -4.49 17.92 9.94
CA LYS A 474 -3.36 18.71 9.44
C LYS A 474 -2.14 18.68 10.37
N LEU A 475 -2.34 18.72 11.70
CA LEU A 475 -1.26 18.55 12.68
C LEU A 475 -0.57 17.19 12.49
N TRP A 476 -1.33 16.11 12.29
CA TRP A 476 -0.78 14.79 11.93
C TRP A 476 -0.12 14.78 10.56
N GLY A 477 -0.67 15.51 9.58
CA GLY A 477 -0.03 15.69 8.28
C GLY A 477 1.37 16.29 8.38
N PHE A 478 1.61 17.18 9.35
CA PHE A 478 2.92 17.78 9.60
C PHE A 478 3.77 17.03 10.62
N ASP A 479 3.19 16.03 11.27
CA ASP A 479 3.72 15.41 12.48
C ASP A 479 4.15 16.46 13.52
N TYR A 480 3.25 17.43 13.74
CA TYR A 480 3.45 18.48 14.74
C TYR A 480 3.56 17.85 16.13
N ALA A 481 4.53 18.29 16.93
CA ALA A 481 4.84 17.70 18.25
C ALA A 481 5.08 16.17 18.23
N ASN A 482 5.45 15.58 17.07
CA ASN A 482 5.54 14.13 16.89
C ASN A 482 4.22 13.38 17.19
N SER A 483 3.08 14.03 16.92
CA SER A 483 1.76 13.54 17.26
C SER A 483 1.13 12.61 16.22
N ALA A 484 1.74 12.45 15.04
CA ALA A 484 1.19 11.59 14.00
C ALA A 484 1.14 10.12 14.47
N PRO A 485 0.04 9.40 14.24
CA PRO A 485 -0.14 8.04 14.74
C PRO A 485 0.62 6.96 13.95
N GLU A 486 1.81 7.26 13.41
CA GLU A 486 2.58 6.34 12.57
C GLU A 486 2.94 5.01 13.26
N LYS A 487 3.03 5.02 14.59
CA LYS A 487 3.33 3.82 15.40
C LYS A 487 2.09 3.03 15.79
N SER A 488 0.92 3.64 15.72
CA SER A 488 -0.35 3.06 16.21
C SER A 488 -1.25 2.62 15.07
N ILE A 489 -1.17 3.28 13.92
CA ILE A 489 -1.89 2.93 12.70
C ILE A 489 -0.85 2.49 11.68
N GLN A 490 -0.89 1.20 11.31
CA GLN A 490 0.04 0.64 10.33
C GLN A 490 -0.08 1.39 8.99
N ASP A 491 1.05 1.60 8.33
CA ASP A 491 1.20 2.32 7.06
C ASP A 491 0.77 3.80 7.07
N PHE A 492 0.28 4.35 8.20
CA PHE A 492 0.06 5.78 8.34
C PHE A 492 1.40 6.50 8.25
N LYS A 493 1.46 7.51 7.37
CA LYS A 493 2.61 8.40 7.21
C LYS A 493 2.16 9.85 7.21
N ALA A 494 2.79 10.65 8.06
CA ALA A 494 2.70 12.10 7.95
C ALA A 494 3.18 12.53 6.56
N LYS A 495 2.63 13.63 6.01
CA LYS A 495 3.01 14.12 4.68
C LYS A 495 4.53 14.29 4.54
N LYS A 496 5.21 14.61 5.65
CA LYS A 496 6.68 14.77 5.67
C LYS A 496 7.48 13.51 5.42
N ASP A 497 6.90 12.38 5.78
CA ASP A 497 7.52 11.06 5.74
C ASP A 497 6.98 10.22 4.57
N ILE A 498 6.05 10.77 3.77
CA ILE A 498 5.61 10.18 2.50
C ILE A 498 6.71 10.37 1.46
N ALA A 499 7.48 9.32 1.24
CA ALA A 499 8.40 9.27 0.12
C ALA A 499 7.61 9.10 -1.20
N VAL A 500 7.82 10.02 -2.14
CA VAL A 500 7.36 9.90 -3.54
C VAL A 500 8.55 10.01 -4.48
N SER A 501 8.42 9.37 -5.63
CA SER A 501 9.42 9.33 -6.67
C SER A 501 9.79 10.71 -7.20
N SER A 502 11.06 10.84 -7.61
CA SER A 502 11.56 12.07 -8.22
C SER A 502 10.95 12.37 -9.59
N ILE A 503 10.17 11.44 -10.17
CA ILE A 503 9.31 11.71 -11.34
C ILE A 503 8.28 12.82 -11.04
N TYR A 504 7.95 13.09 -9.77
CA TYR A 504 7.01 14.14 -9.35
C TYR A 504 7.69 15.45 -8.95
N LYS A 505 9.02 15.56 -9.07
CA LYS A 505 9.78 16.72 -8.58
C LYS A 505 9.33 18.05 -9.17
N GLU A 506 9.02 18.08 -10.47
CA GLU A 506 8.56 19.31 -11.13
C GLU A 506 7.10 19.65 -10.78
N GLU A 507 6.24 18.66 -10.59
CA GLU A 507 4.88 18.86 -10.06
C GLU A 507 4.95 19.48 -8.66
N LEU A 508 5.73 18.88 -7.75
CA LEU A 508 5.87 19.34 -6.37
C LEU A 508 6.45 20.77 -6.27
N LYS A 509 7.31 21.18 -7.20
CA LYS A 509 7.79 22.57 -7.28
C LYS A 509 6.72 23.54 -7.78
N ARG A 510 5.87 23.09 -8.71
CA ARG A 510 4.88 23.91 -9.40
C ARG A 510 3.64 24.15 -8.56
N VAL A 511 3.16 23.10 -7.87
CA VAL A 511 1.94 23.10 -7.05
C VAL A 511 2.24 22.57 -5.64
N SER A 512 3.11 23.29 -4.92
CA SER A 512 3.53 22.93 -3.56
C SER A 512 2.51 23.26 -2.48
N GLY A 513 1.61 24.23 -2.73
CA GLY A 513 0.51 24.54 -1.82
C GLY A 513 -0.58 23.48 -1.92
N THR A 514 -1.13 23.03 -0.80
CA THR A 514 -2.25 22.09 -0.78
C THR A 514 -3.24 22.49 0.31
N ARG A 515 -4.52 22.65 -0.04
CA ARG A 515 -5.60 22.64 0.94
C ARG A 515 -6.17 21.23 1.07
N THR A 516 -6.47 20.81 2.30
CA THR A 516 -7.06 19.50 2.60
C THR A 516 -8.30 19.69 3.46
N TRP A 517 -9.40 19.05 3.11
CA TRP A 517 -10.68 19.19 3.81
C TRP A 517 -11.47 17.89 3.87
N PHE A 518 -12.38 17.76 4.84
CA PHE A 518 -13.35 16.67 4.92
C PHE A 518 -14.64 17.04 4.19
N GLU A 519 -15.27 16.09 3.50
CA GLU A 519 -16.55 16.30 2.80
C GLU A 519 -17.38 15.01 2.70
N PRO A 520 -18.68 15.09 2.30
CA PRO A 520 -19.49 13.91 2.04
C PRO A 520 -18.85 12.97 1.01
N ASN A 521 -18.77 11.69 1.35
CA ASN A 521 -18.39 10.65 0.40
C ASN A 521 -19.61 10.21 -0.42
N LYS A 522 -19.77 10.82 -1.60
CA LYS A 522 -20.88 10.53 -2.54
C LYS A 522 -21.00 9.04 -2.90
N LYS A 523 -19.90 8.28 -2.92
CA LYS A 523 -19.90 6.84 -3.24
C LYS A 523 -20.57 5.98 -2.16
N GLU A 524 -20.76 6.56 -0.98
CA GLU A 524 -21.20 5.87 0.24
C GLU A 524 -22.62 6.27 0.68
N ILE A 525 -23.33 6.96 -0.21
CA ILE A 525 -24.69 7.45 -0.02
C ILE A 525 -25.52 6.99 -1.22
N GLN A 526 -26.76 6.57 -0.98
CA GLN A 526 -27.71 6.24 -2.04
C GLN A 526 -29.06 6.88 -1.76
N VAL A 527 -29.66 7.48 -2.80
CA VAL A 527 -31.06 7.86 -2.80
C VAL A 527 -31.88 6.75 -3.47
N ALA A 528 -32.90 6.25 -2.80
CA ALA A 528 -33.75 5.14 -3.24
C ALA A 528 -35.23 5.52 -3.21
N ASP A 529 -36.10 4.59 -3.59
CA ASP A 529 -37.56 4.71 -3.54
C ASP A 529 -38.09 6.00 -4.19
N ALA A 530 -37.65 6.25 -5.42
CA ALA A 530 -38.01 7.44 -6.21
C ALA A 530 -37.68 8.78 -5.52
N GLY A 531 -36.66 8.80 -4.66
CA GLY A 531 -36.24 10.00 -3.93
C GLY A 531 -36.68 10.04 -2.48
N ASN A 532 -37.52 9.09 -2.04
CA ASN A 532 -38.12 9.09 -0.70
C ASN A 532 -37.30 8.36 0.37
N SER A 533 -36.21 7.69 -0.01
CA SER A 533 -35.31 7.01 0.92
C SER A 533 -33.86 7.45 0.73
N LEU A 534 -33.12 7.52 1.82
CA LEU A 534 -31.70 7.81 1.89
C LEU A 534 -31.00 6.69 2.67
N ILE A 535 -29.99 6.11 2.07
CA ILE A 535 -29.28 4.94 2.61
C ILE A 535 -27.78 5.28 2.69
N PHE A 536 -27.15 4.94 3.81
CA PHE A 536 -25.73 5.17 4.06
C PHE A 536 -25.01 3.83 4.20
N SER A 537 -23.79 3.75 3.66
CA SER A 537 -22.84 2.77 4.20
C SER A 537 -22.27 3.26 5.54
N ARG A 538 -21.33 2.50 6.11
CA ARG A 538 -20.71 2.82 7.40
C ARG A 538 -19.98 4.17 7.39
N ILE A 539 -19.26 4.51 6.32
CA ILE A 539 -18.42 5.70 6.24
C ILE A 539 -18.95 6.65 5.16
N ALA A 540 -19.55 7.76 5.57
CA ALA A 540 -20.05 8.80 4.65
C ALA A 540 -19.11 10.02 4.56
N THR A 541 -17.91 9.92 5.13
CA THR A 541 -16.92 11.01 5.15
C THR A 541 -15.71 10.61 4.32
N LYS A 542 -15.20 11.55 3.54
CA LYS A 542 -13.89 11.43 2.90
C LYS A 542 -13.08 12.70 3.11
N VAL A 543 -11.77 12.56 2.96
CA VAL A 543 -10.82 13.66 2.83
C VAL A 543 -10.67 13.97 1.34
N SER A 544 -10.60 15.25 1.01
CA SER A 544 -10.32 15.78 -0.32
C SER A 544 -9.16 16.76 -0.24
N ALA A 545 -8.46 16.94 -1.36
CA ALA A 545 -7.37 17.89 -1.47
C ALA A 545 -7.29 18.51 -2.86
N ARG A 546 -6.77 19.75 -2.91
CA ARG A 546 -6.43 20.49 -4.12
C ARG A 546 -5.08 21.13 -3.92
N SER A 547 -4.27 21.13 -4.97
CA SER A 547 -2.95 21.75 -4.93
C SER A 547 -2.92 23.02 -5.79
N HIS A 548 -2.10 23.98 -5.42
CA HIS A 548 -1.99 25.27 -6.11
C HIS A 548 -0.56 25.79 -6.04
N ASN A 549 -0.25 26.76 -6.89
CA ASN A 549 0.98 27.54 -6.81
C ASN A 549 0.84 28.61 -5.71
N PRO A 550 1.63 28.59 -4.62
CA PRO A 550 1.50 29.57 -3.53
C PRO A 550 1.71 31.04 -3.93
N LEU A 551 2.25 31.29 -5.13
CA LEU A 551 2.45 32.63 -5.71
C LEU A 551 1.26 33.15 -6.54
N GLU A 552 0.32 32.26 -6.89
CA GLU A 552 -0.89 32.57 -7.67
C GLU A 552 -2.16 32.46 -6.81
N GLY A 553 -2.08 31.86 -5.63
CA GLY A 553 -3.18 31.67 -4.70
C GLY A 553 -4.10 30.51 -5.07
N GLU A 554 -5.21 30.38 -4.34
CA GLU A 554 -6.16 29.25 -4.47
C GLU A 554 -7.09 29.36 -5.69
N LYS A 555 -7.01 30.44 -6.48
CA LYS A 555 -7.86 30.62 -7.69
C LYS A 555 -7.49 29.68 -8.83
N ASN A 556 -6.26 29.17 -8.84
CA ASN A 556 -5.73 28.27 -9.87
C ASN A 556 -5.40 26.89 -9.26
N GLU A 557 -6.40 26.28 -8.61
CA GLU A 557 -6.27 24.95 -8.02
C GLU A 557 -6.29 23.83 -9.07
N GLU A 558 -5.47 22.82 -8.83
CA GLU A 558 -5.33 21.60 -9.62
C GLU A 558 -5.66 20.36 -8.79
N ALA A 559 -5.64 19.19 -9.44
CA ALA A 559 -5.61 17.92 -8.75
C ALA A 559 -4.48 17.91 -7.68
N PRO A 560 -4.65 17.18 -6.56
CA PRO A 560 -3.65 17.16 -5.51
C PRO A 560 -2.30 16.70 -6.06
N ASN A 561 -1.20 17.24 -5.55
CA ASN A 561 0.14 16.76 -5.89
C ASN A 561 0.38 15.34 -5.35
N ALA A 562 1.37 14.61 -5.87
CA ALA A 562 1.59 13.20 -5.53
C ALA A 562 1.69 12.89 -4.01
N VAL A 563 2.28 13.79 -3.20
CA VAL A 563 2.37 13.62 -1.74
C VAL A 563 0.99 13.76 -1.08
N SER A 564 0.24 14.78 -1.50
CA SER A 564 -1.09 15.07 -0.98
C SER A 564 -2.10 13.99 -1.40
N ASP A 565 -1.99 13.49 -2.61
CA ASP A 565 -2.77 12.38 -3.16
C ASP A 565 -2.55 11.10 -2.34
N ALA A 566 -1.29 10.72 -2.12
CA ALA A 566 -0.94 9.56 -1.30
C ALA A 566 -1.45 9.68 0.15
N PHE A 567 -1.36 10.87 0.75
CA PHE A 567 -1.90 11.14 2.08
C PHE A 567 -3.42 10.95 2.12
N VAL A 568 -4.15 11.61 1.21
CA VAL A 568 -5.61 11.55 1.17
C VAL A 568 -6.13 10.16 0.83
N ASN A 569 -5.47 9.45 -0.10
CA ASN A 569 -5.84 8.09 -0.46
C ASN A 569 -5.72 7.14 0.74
N PHE A 570 -4.65 7.26 1.55
CA PHE A 570 -4.55 6.50 2.80
C PHE A 570 -5.71 6.81 3.74
N TRP A 571 -6.00 8.10 3.98
CA TRP A 571 -7.09 8.50 4.88
C TRP A 571 -8.45 7.95 4.44
N ASN A 572 -8.74 8.01 3.14
CA ASN A 572 -10.01 7.52 2.60
C ASN A 572 -10.11 6.00 2.65
N ALA A 573 -9.00 5.30 2.38
CA ALA A 573 -8.92 3.85 2.48
C ALA A 573 -9.05 3.34 3.93
N HIS A 574 -8.56 4.10 4.91
CA HIS A 574 -8.41 3.66 6.31
C HIS A 574 -9.13 4.57 7.32
N TYR A 575 -10.18 5.27 6.88
CA TYR A 575 -10.91 6.21 7.74
C TYR A 575 -11.42 5.55 9.02
N GLU A 576 -11.93 4.33 8.92
CA GLU A 576 -12.46 3.58 10.06
C GLU A 576 -11.39 3.33 11.13
N GLU A 577 -10.19 2.88 10.73
CA GLU A 577 -9.06 2.67 11.65
C GLU A 577 -8.62 3.98 12.31
N VAL A 578 -8.57 5.07 11.54
CA VAL A 578 -8.27 6.40 12.07
C VAL A 578 -9.32 6.84 13.09
N ALA A 579 -10.59 6.56 12.82
CA ALA A 579 -11.70 6.90 13.70
C ALA A 579 -11.77 5.99 14.94
N GLU A 580 -11.29 4.75 14.87
CA GLU A 580 -11.07 3.90 16.04
C GLU A 580 -9.97 4.43 16.94
N PHE A 581 -8.88 4.93 16.35
CA PHE A 581 -7.80 5.56 17.09
C PHE A 581 -8.24 6.88 17.73
N GLU A 582 -8.85 7.79 16.98
CA GLU A 582 -9.40 9.07 17.47
C GLU A 582 -10.93 9.12 17.28
N PRO A 583 -11.71 8.82 18.34
CA PRO A 583 -13.17 8.74 18.28
C PRO A 583 -13.88 10.02 17.81
N GLN A 584 -13.25 11.19 17.86
CA GLN A 584 -13.86 12.40 17.30
C GLN A 584 -14.08 12.29 15.77
N TYR A 585 -13.32 11.47 15.04
CA TYR A 585 -13.63 11.20 13.63
C TYR A 585 -14.87 10.29 13.45
N LYS A 586 -15.18 9.40 14.40
CA LYS A 586 -16.49 8.68 14.36
C LYS A 586 -17.64 9.66 14.50
N LYS A 587 -17.48 10.62 15.42
CA LYS A 587 -18.44 11.69 15.64
C LYS A 587 -18.56 12.61 14.42
N LEU A 588 -17.45 12.94 13.76
CA LEU A 588 -17.44 13.67 12.48
C LEU A 588 -18.23 12.90 11.42
N ASN A 589 -18.05 11.60 11.29
CA ASN A 589 -18.81 10.78 10.34
C ASN A 589 -20.31 10.79 10.63
N SER A 590 -20.72 10.73 11.91
CA SER A 590 -22.13 10.90 12.27
C SER A 590 -22.64 12.31 11.94
N ILE A 591 -21.88 13.38 12.25
CA ILE A 591 -22.22 14.76 11.87
C ILE A 591 -22.41 14.87 10.35
N MET A 592 -21.53 14.24 9.57
CA MET A 592 -21.61 14.22 8.12
C MET A 592 -22.92 13.57 7.64
N LYS A 593 -23.23 12.35 8.11
CA LYS A 593 -24.48 11.64 7.77
C LYS A 593 -25.73 12.44 8.12
N TRP A 594 -25.78 13.03 9.31
CA TRP A 594 -26.91 13.85 9.74
C TRP A 594 -27.02 15.16 8.93
N SER A 595 -25.90 15.77 8.54
CA SER A 595 -25.92 16.92 7.64
C SER A 595 -26.49 16.55 6.26
N ILE A 596 -26.12 15.38 5.73
CA ILE A 596 -26.63 14.84 4.46
C ILE A 596 -28.14 14.59 4.55
N LEU A 597 -28.59 13.95 5.64
CA LEU A 597 -30.01 13.70 5.90
C LEU A 597 -30.82 14.99 6.00
N ILE A 598 -30.34 15.99 6.74
CA ILE A 598 -31.02 17.28 6.87
C ILE A 598 -31.10 17.99 5.52
N SER A 599 -30.00 18.00 4.76
CA SER A 599 -29.97 18.56 3.40
C SER A 599 -30.96 17.85 2.47
N TRP A 600 -31.04 16.52 2.54
CA TRP A 600 -31.99 15.70 1.77
C TRP A 600 -33.46 15.99 2.11
N ILE A 601 -33.79 16.07 3.41
CA ILE A 601 -35.13 16.42 3.88
C ILE A 601 -35.52 17.84 3.40
N ASN A 602 -34.59 18.78 3.47
CA ASN A 602 -34.80 20.14 3.00
C ASN A 602 -34.97 20.20 1.47
N HIS A 603 -34.20 19.40 0.73
CA HIS A 603 -34.31 19.30 -0.73
C HIS A 603 -35.63 18.67 -1.17
N SER A 604 -36.12 17.66 -0.45
CA SER A 604 -37.40 16.98 -0.74
C SER A 604 -38.65 17.77 -0.32
N GLY A 605 -38.50 18.96 0.27
CA GLY A 605 -39.64 19.79 0.71
C GLY A 605 -40.28 19.33 2.03
N ASN A 606 -39.63 18.44 2.78
CA ASN A 606 -40.14 17.85 4.02
C ASN A 606 -39.50 18.44 5.28
N SER A 607 -39.04 19.70 5.21
CA SER A 607 -38.32 20.39 6.30
C SER A 607 -39.06 20.37 7.64
N ASN A 608 -40.39 20.33 7.60
CA ASN A 608 -41.24 20.41 8.79
C ASN A 608 -41.16 19.15 9.66
N SER A 609 -40.72 18.02 9.11
CA SER A 609 -40.57 16.74 9.85
C SER A 609 -39.59 16.84 11.02
N LEU A 610 -38.74 17.87 11.05
CA LEU A 610 -37.76 18.13 12.11
C LEU A 610 -37.97 19.49 12.82
N ASP A 611 -39.10 20.17 12.62
CA ASP A 611 -39.33 21.52 13.20
C ASP A 611 -39.25 21.56 14.73
N PHE A 612 -39.51 20.44 15.40
CA PHE A 612 -39.37 20.33 16.86
C PHE A 612 -37.93 20.61 17.34
N LEU A 613 -36.91 20.46 16.47
CA LEU A 613 -35.51 20.77 16.77
C LEU A 613 -35.27 22.27 17.01
N SER A 614 -36.18 23.15 16.57
CA SER A 614 -36.13 24.59 16.89
C SER A 614 -36.18 24.87 18.39
N SER A 615 -36.86 24.02 19.15
CA SER A 615 -37.02 24.15 20.61
C SER A 615 -35.86 23.56 21.42
N VAL A 616 -34.98 22.77 20.79
CA VAL A 616 -33.85 22.13 21.47
C VAL A 616 -32.79 23.19 21.76
N ARG A 617 -32.44 23.34 23.05
CA ARG A 617 -31.43 24.29 23.50
C ARG A 617 -30.03 23.81 23.10
N VAL A 618 -29.42 24.52 22.16
CA VAL A 618 -28.02 24.30 21.75
C VAL A 618 -27.11 25.26 22.50
N ARG A 619 -26.02 24.76 23.08
CA ARG A 619 -24.95 25.60 23.64
C ARG A 619 -24.19 26.26 22.50
N ARG A 620 -23.99 27.58 22.55
CA ARG A 620 -23.40 28.42 21.46
C ARG A 620 -22.27 29.34 21.92
N ASP A 621 -21.76 29.11 23.14
CA ASP A 621 -20.77 29.95 23.81
C ASP A 621 -19.48 29.17 24.10
N TRP A 622 -19.24 28.02 23.44
CA TRP A 622 -17.94 27.38 23.53
C TRP A 622 -16.87 28.27 22.93
N ASN A 623 -15.79 28.46 23.69
CA ASN A 623 -14.48 28.78 23.14
C ASN A 623 -13.67 27.48 22.98
N PHE A 624 -12.92 27.33 21.90
CA PHE A 624 -12.18 26.08 21.65
C PHE A 624 -11.20 25.71 22.77
N SER A 625 -10.49 26.67 23.38
CA SER A 625 -9.59 26.39 24.51
C SER A 625 -10.35 25.81 25.71
N GLU A 626 -11.57 26.30 25.99
CA GLU A 626 -12.43 25.77 27.04
C GLU A 626 -12.99 24.39 26.69
N TRP A 627 -13.41 24.20 25.43
CA TRP A 627 -13.91 22.92 24.93
C TRP A 627 -12.87 21.82 25.03
N VAL A 628 -11.64 22.07 24.56
CA VAL A 628 -10.53 21.12 24.66
C VAL A 628 -10.25 20.75 26.11
N GLN A 629 -10.24 21.72 27.03
CA GLN A 629 -10.04 21.40 28.45
C GLN A 629 -11.16 20.54 29.02
N ALA A 630 -12.42 20.83 28.69
CA ALA A 630 -13.55 20.03 29.10
C ALA A 630 -13.52 18.60 28.53
N LYS A 631 -12.88 18.41 27.37
CA LYS A 631 -12.81 17.12 26.65
C LYS A 631 -11.46 16.41 26.75
N LYS A 632 -10.48 16.96 27.45
CA LYS A 632 -9.08 16.51 27.44
C LYS A 632 -8.88 14.99 27.56
N ASN A 633 -9.64 14.32 28.44
CA ASN A 633 -9.56 12.87 28.66
C ASN A 633 -10.18 12.01 27.54
N GLN A 634 -10.85 12.63 26.57
CA GLN A 634 -11.52 11.98 25.44
C GLN A 634 -10.78 12.20 24.12
N LEU A 635 -9.76 13.06 24.10
CA LEU A 635 -8.97 13.43 22.91
C LEU A 635 -7.65 12.67 22.92
N LYS A 636 -7.14 12.24 21.77
CA LYS A 636 -5.81 11.59 21.68
C LYS A 636 -4.68 12.61 21.65
N PHE A 637 -4.87 13.72 20.95
CA PHE A 637 -3.90 14.81 20.96
C PHE A 637 -3.97 15.60 22.26
N GLN A 638 -2.83 15.79 22.93
CA GLN A 638 -2.73 16.37 24.27
C GLN A 638 -1.93 17.68 24.32
N ASP A 639 -1.19 18.05 23.27
CA ASP A 639 -0.29 19.21 23.25
C ASP A 639 -1.03 20.52 22.93
N TRP A 640 -2.06 20.82 23.73
CA TRP A 640 -2.82 22.06 23.67
C TRP A 640 -2.32 23.06 24.70
N ASP A 641 -1.97 24.28 24.29
CA ASP A 641 -1.80 25.40 25.21
C ASP A 641 -3.16 26.04 25.50
N THR A 642 -3.44 26.23 26.78
CA THR A 642 -4.66 26.90 27.25
C THR A 642 -4.45 28.37 27.49
N GLN A 643 -3.20 28.81 27.55
CA GLN A 643 -2.87 30.21 27.66
C GLN A 643 -2.93 30.85 26.27
N PRO A 644 -3.39 32.12 26.19
CA PRO A 644 -3.39 32.83 24.92
C PRO A 644 -1.98 32.90 24.34
N CYS A 645 -1.86 32.81 23.01
CA CYS A 645 -0.59 33.06 22.35
C CYS A 645 -0.08 34.45 22.74
N ASN A 646 1.11 34.51 23.35
CA ASN A 646 1.88 35.74 23.40
C ASN A 646 2.32 36.08 21.97
N ASN A 647 2.61 37.36 21.66
CA ASN A 647 3.12 37.82 20.34
C ASN A 647 4.49 37.18 20.02
N GLN A 648 4.55 35.87 19.87
CA GLN A 648 5.76 35.09 19.73
C GLN A 648 6.08 34.99 18.25
N SER A 649 7.20 35.63 17.89
CA SER A 649 7.87 35.50 16.59
C SER A 649 8.52 34.13 16.36
N GLU A 650 8.46 33.21 17.34
CA GLU A 650 9.10 31.89 17.27
C GLU A 650 8.10 30.75 17.50
N ILE A 651 7.57 30.23 16.40
CA ILE A 651 6.77 29.02 16.33
C ILE A 651 7.76 27.85 16.23
N ASN A 652 8.15 27.32 17.39
CA ASN A 652 8.88 26.06 17.46
C ASN A 652 7.86 24.91 17.44
N ILE A 653 8.10 23.90 16.60
CA ILE A 653 7.25 22.72 16.36
C ILE A 653 7.15 21.83 17.62
N GLU A 654 7.96 22.13 18.63
CA GLU A 654 8.00 21.48 19.94
C GLU A 654 7.12 22.17 21.00
N LYS A 655 6.50 23.31 20.68
CA LYS A 655 5.57 23.98 21.59
C LYS A 655 4.16 23.41 21.46
N PRO A 656 3.32 23.49 22.50
CA PRO A 656 1.89 23.19 22.39
C PRO A 656 1.15 24.20 21.49
N VAL A 657 0.03 23.77 20.91
CA VAL A 657 -0.82 24.63 20.06
C VAL A 657 -1.53 25.67 20.93
N CYS A 658 -1.22 26.95 20.74
CA CYS A 658 -1.87 28.06 21.42
C CYS A 658 -2.93 28.76 20.55
N PHE A 659 -3.83 29.51 21.20
CA PHE A 659 -4.90 30.27 20.55
C PHE A 659 -4.77 31.76 20.87
N TYR A 660 -4.98 32.64 19.89
CA TYR A 660 -5.13 34.06 20.15
C TYR A 660 -6.43 34.35 20.89
N LYS A 661 -6.49 35.50 21.58
CA LYS A 661 -7.71 35.94 22.26
C LYS A 661 -8.84 36.21 21.23
N PRO A 662 -10.11 35.96 21.60
CA PRO A 662 -11.25 36.35 20.76
C PRO A 662 -11.18 37.82 20.33
N GLY A 663 -11.49 38.11 19.07
CA GLY A 663 -11.37 39.45 18.48
C GLY A 663 -10.00 39.76 17.86
N TYR A 664 -9.04 38.83 17.88
CA TYR A 664 -7.71 39.03 17.30
C TYR A 664 -7.80 39.48 15.84
N LYS A 665 -7.23 40.66 15.54
CA LYS A 665 -7.26 41.30 14.21
C LYS A 665 -8.66 41.37 13.57
N GLY A 666 -9.70 41.44 14.41
CA GLY A 666 -11.11 41.56 13.98
C GLY A 666 -11.82 40.23 13.73
N THR A 667 -11.18 39.08 13.96
CA THR A 667 -11.86 37.78 13.84
C THR A 667 -12.70 37.50 15.09
N LYS A 668 -13.98 37.15 14.88
CA LYS A 668 -14.87 36.74 15.98
C LYS A 668 -14.67 35.28 16.39
N ALA A 669 -14.05 34.48 15.53
CA ALA A 669 -13.80 33.07 15.72
C ALA A 669 -12.38 32.80 16.22
N GLU A 670 -12.09 31.53 16.51
CA GLU A 670 -10.76 31.05 16.93
C GLU A 670 -9.69 31.47 15.93
N ALA A 671 -8.56 31.96 16.44
CA ALA A 671 -7.40 32.27 15.62
C ALA A 671 -6.15 31.67 16.25
N ILE A 672 -5.26 31.14 15.41
CA ILE A 672 -3.98 30.53 15.81
C ILE A 672 -2.84 31.11 14.97
N PRO A 673 -1.58 31.06 15.45
CA PRO A 673 -0.41 31.37 14.63
C PRO A 673 -0.31 30.43 13.42
N VAL A 674 0.39 30.84 12.36
CA VAL A 674 0.69 29.92 11.24
C VAL A 674 1.56 28.76 11.73
N ILE A 675 0.99 27.56 11.80
CA ILE A 675 1.77 26.38 12.16
C ILE A 675 2.58 25.94 10.94
N THR A 676 3.90 25.97 11.07
CA THR A 676 4.82 25.44 10.07
C THR A 676 5.37 24.09 10.54
N SER A 677 5.59 23.17 9.61
CA SER A 677 6.32 21.94 9.89
C SER A 677 7.82 22.19 10.09
N LYS A 678 8.56 21.20 10.60
CA LYS A 678 10.01 21.08 10.32
C LYS A 678 10.18 21.14 8.80
N SER A 679 11.19 21.86 8.30
CA SER A 679 11.47 21.93 6.87
C SER A 679 11.58 20.51 6.31
N PHE A 680 10.70 20.20 5.36
CA PHE A 680 10.64 18.89 4.73
C PHE A 680 11.94 18.63 3.95
N LYS A 681 12.53 17.45 4.10
CA LYS A 681 13.70 17.06 3.28
C LYS A 681 13.36 16.99 1.78
N GLN A 682 12.09 16.74 1.43
CA GLN A 682 11.62 16.80 0.05
C GLN A 682 11.50 18.25 -0.44
N PHE A 683 12.61 18.74 -1.00
CA PHE A 683 12.71 19.98 -1.79
C PHE A 683 12.61 21.32 -1.03
N GLY A 684 12.51 21.32 0.29
CA GLY A 684 12.86 22.47 1.14
C GLY A 684 11.89 23.65 1.15
N GLU A 685 10.60 23.44 0.86
CA GLU A 685 9.56 24.49 0.94
C GLU A 685 8.71 24.37 2.21
N ASN A 686 8.28 25.53 2.75
CA ASN A 686 7.39 25.60 3.90
C ASN A 686 5.94 25.38 3.46
N SER A 687 5.19 24.56 4.19
CA SER A 687 3.75 24.35 3.97
C SER A 687 2.92 25.13 4.98
N PHE A 688 1.70 25.52 4.58
CA PHE A 688 0.72 26.21 5.42
C PHE A 688 -0.46 25.27 5.72
N LEU A 689 -1.17 25.48 6.84
CA LEU A 689 -2.46 24.86 7.11
C LEU A 689 -3.54 25.60 6.30
N SER A 690 -4.24 24.91 5.40
CA SER A 690 -5.48 25.42 4.79
C SER A 690 -6.46 24.29 4.42
N GLY A 691 -7.75 24.62 4.36
CA GLY A 691 -8.86 23.71 4.12
C GLY A 691 -9.74 23.53 5.36
N GLY A 692 -10.71 22.62 5.36
CA GLY A 692 -11.79 22.62 6.35
C GLY A 692 -12.63 21.34 6.47
N VAL A 693 -13.89 21.51 6.88
CA VAL A 693 -14.93 20.51 6.74
C VAL A 693 -16.11 21.11 5.99
N SER A 694 -16.37 20.61 4.79
CA SER A 694 -17.60 20.89 4.06
C SER A 694 -18.67 19.92 4.53
N LEU A 695 -19.77 20.41 5.12
CA LEU A 695 -20.94 19.55 5.33
C LEU A 695 -21.78 19.49 4.05
N SER A 696 -22.82 18.67 4.06
CA SER A 696 -23.71 18.55 2.90
C SER A 696 -24.37 19.89 2.55
N SER A 697 -24.43 20.19 1.25
CA SER A 697 -25.19 21.30 0.68
C SER A 697 -26.42 20.77 -0.06
N LYS A 698 -27.36 21.66 -0.40
CA LYS A 698 -28.50 21.31 -1.27
C LYS A 698 -28.06 20.81 -2.65
N ASP A 699 -26.89 21.26 -3.11
CA ASP A 699 -26.35 20.89 -4.43
C ASP A 699 -25.91 19.43 -4.49
N LEU A 700 -25.62 18.80 -3.34
CA LEU A 700 -25.26 17.38 -3.28
C LEU A 700 -26.28 16.50 -4.01
N PHE A 701 -27.58 16.77 -3.82
CA PHE A 701 -28.68 15.99 -4.40
C PHE A 701 -29.03 16.40 -5.83
N ASN A 702 -28.41 17.46 -6.36
CA ASN A 702 -28.41 17.70 -7.81
C ASN A 702 -27.46 16.76 -8.54
N GLU A 703 -26.49 16.16 -7.84
CA GLU A 703 -25.50 15.23 -8.40
C GLU A 703 -25.78 13.76 -8.08
N ILE A 704 -26.48 13.47 -6.97
CA ILE A 704 -26.89 12.11 -6.58
C ILE A 704 -28.29 11.83 -7.10
N HIS A 705 -28.39 10.96 -8.10
CA HIS A 705 -29.66 10.57 -8.69
C HIS A 705 -30.26 9.34 -8.00
N PRO A 706 -31.60 9.27 -7.78
CA PRO A 706 -32.24 8.10 -7.22
C PRO A 706 -32.10 6.86 -8.11
N ILE A 707 -31.94 5.67 -7.52
CA ILE A 707 -32.03 4.41 -8.29
C ILE A 707 -33.42 4.28 -8.91
N ASN A 708 -33.51 4.29 -10.24
CA ASN A 708 -34.73 3.99 -10.95
C ASN A 708 -34.81 2.51 -11.34
N LYS A 709 -35.53 1.71 -10.54
CA LYS A 709 -35.75 0.27 -10.75
C LYS A 709 -36.58 -0.07 -12.00
N THR A 710 -37.19 0.91 -12.69
CA THR A 710 -37.92 0.64 -13.94
C THR A 710 -37.01 0.53 -15.16
N THR A 711 -35.70 0.76 -15.00
CA THR A 711 -34.72 0.67 -16.08
C THR A 711 -34.22 -0.78 -16.25
N SER A 712 -33.98 -1.23 -17.49
CA SER A 712 -33.54 -2.59 -17.82
C SER A 712 -32.10 -2.93 -17.41
N ILE A 713 -31.53 -2.21 -16.44
CA ILE A 713 -30.16 -2.40 -15.97
C ILE A 713 -30.11 -3.65 -15.09
N ASN A 714 -29.11 -4.50 -15.31
CA ASN A 714 -28.88 -5.66 -14.47
C ASN A 714 -28.52 -5.22 -13.03
N GLU A 715 -29.28 -5.65 -12.04
CA GLU A 715 -29.07 -5.29 -10.63
C GLU A 715 -27.64 -5.60 -10.14
N VAL A 716 -26.96 -6.62 -10.71
CA VAL A 716 -25.59 -7.03 -10.33
C VAL A 716 -24.57 -5.89 -10.49
N VAL A 717 -24.75 -5.03 -11.50
CA VAL A 717 -23.81 -3.94 -11.79
C VAL A 717 -24.10 -2.66 -11.00
N LEU A 718 -25.20 -2.61 -10.23
CA LEU A 718 -25.54 -1.42 -9.46
C LEU A 718 -24.46 -1.14 -8.39
N ARG A 719 -23.96 0.10 -8.42
CA ARG A 719 -23.11 0.71 -7.40
C ARG A 719 -23.55 2.18 -7.23
N PRO A 720 -23.41 2.79 -6.05
CA PRO A 720 -23.88 4.17 -5.82
C PRO A 720 -23.01 5.23 -6.47
N ASN A 721 -21.81 4.86 -6.89
CA ASN A 721 -21.01 5.72 -7.73
C ASN A 721 -21.40 5.63 -9.22
N MET A 722 -22.45 4.91 -9.62
CA MET A 722 -22.91 4.89 -11.01
C MET A 722 -23.84 6.09 -11.28
N ASP A 723 -23.40 7.00 -12.15
CA ASP A 723 -24.17 8.04 -12.83
C ASP A 723 -25.14 7.38 -13.84
N SER A 724 -26.05 6.57 -13.31
CA SER A 724 -26.93 5.68 -14.06
C SER A 724 -28.23 6.34 -14.52
N PHE A 725 -28.42 7.63 -14.20
CA PHE A 725 -29.66 8.37 -14.43
C PHE A 725 -29.36 9.82 -14.81
N THR A 726 -28.86 10.07 -16.02
CA THR A 726 -28.80 11.44 -16.55
C THR A 726 -30.22 11.95 -16.81
N LYS A 727 -30.42 13.28 -16.78
CA LYS A 727 -31.70 13.99 -17.01
C LYS A 727 -32.45 13.55 -18.28
N ASP A 728 -31.75 12.97 -19.25
CA ASP A 728 -32.29 12.59 -20.55
C ASP A 728 -32.73 11.12 -20.63
N GLY A 729 -32.59 10.32 -19.56
CA GLY A 729 -32.99 8.91 -19.58
C GLY A 729 -32.18 8.04 -20.54
N ASP A 730 -31.07 8.58 -21.07
CA ASP A 730 -30.17 7.86 -21.97
C ASP A 730 -29.40 6.80 -21.18
N ILE A 731 -29.93 5.57 -21.18
CA ILE A 731 -29.07 4.39 -21.18
C ILE A 731 -28.17 4.61 -22.40
N ILE A 732 -26.87 4.86 -22.19
CA ILE A 732 -25.92 5.00 -23.30
C ILE A 732 -25.78 3.61 -23.94
N THR A 733 -26.72 3.24 -24.81
CA THR A 733 -26.59 2.06 -25.66
C THR A 733 -25.64 2.40 -26.80
N ILE A 734 -24.38 2.02 -26.66
CA ILE A 734 -23.52 1.83 -27.83
C ILE A 734 -23.84 0.42 -28.35
N GLN A 735 -24.47 0.32 -29.53
CA GLN A 735 -24.74 -0.97 -30.20
C GLN A 735 -25.59 -1.98 -29.40
N SER A 736 -26.64 -1.53 -28.72
CA SER A 736 -27.56 -2.42 -27.95
C SER A 736 -26.94 -3.09 -26.71
N GLN A 737 -25.83 -2.57 -26.18
CA GLN A 737 -25.24 -3.02 -24.91
C GLN A 737 -25.40 -1.90 -23.86
N PRO A 738 -26.05 -2.14 -22.70
CA PRO A 738 -26.22 -1.13 -21.66
C PRO A 738 -24.88 -0.81 -20.99
N LEU A 739 -24.66 0.47 -20.69
CA LEU A 739 -23.39 1.04 -20.25
C LEU A 739 -23.61 1.94 -19.03
N ALA A 740 -22.88 1.70 -17.95
CA ALA A 740 -22.89 2.56 -16.77
C ALA A 740 -21.70 3.52 -16.81
N LYS A 741 -21.95 4.79 -16.53
CA LYS A 741 -20.94 5.82 -16.27
C LYS A 741 -20.85 6.02 -14.76
N ASP A 742 -19.67 6.23 -14.20
CA ASP A 742 -19.53 6.55 -12.78
C ASP A 742 -19.57 8.07 -12.51
N LEU A 743 -19.70 8.46 -11.24
CA LEU A 743 -19.70 9.86 -10.79
C LEU A 743 -18.39 10.59 -11.10
N GLN A 744 -17.32 9.87 -11.46
CA GLN A 744 -16.04 10.45 -11.91
C GLN A 744 -15.96 10.58 -13.43
N GLY A 745 -16.96 10.08 -14.17
CA GLY A 745 -16.99 10.11 -15.63
C GLY A 745 -16.48 8.86 -16.34
N THR A 746 -16.02 7.85 -15.61
CA THR A 746 -15.51 6.58 -16.15
C THR A 746 -16.66 5.76 -16.73
N LYS A 747 -16.48 5.21 -17.94
CA LYS A 747 -17.49 4.43 -18.66
C LYS A 747 -17.12 2.94 -18.67
N TYR A 748 -18.09 2.06 -18.43
CA TYR A 748 -17.89 0.60 -18.36
C TYR A 748 -18.77 -0.18 -19.35
N THR A 749 -18.16 -0.84 -20.35
CA THR A 749 -18.84 -1.67 -21.37
C THR A 749 -18.63 -3.14 -21.11
N LEU A 750 -19.69 -3.89 -20.83
CA LEU A 750 -19.64 -5.34 -20.81
C LEU A 750 -20.11 -5.88 -22.15
N LYS A 751 -19.40 -6.86 -22.71
CA LYS A 751 -19.70 -7.50 -23.99
C LYS A 751 -19.45 -9.01 -23.88
N PRO A 752 -20.50 -9.84 -23.90
CA PRO A 752 -20.36 -11.28 -24.04
C PRO A 752 -19.70 -11.61 -25.38
N ILE A 753 -18.58 -12.34 -25.35
CA ILE A 753 -17.88 -12.82 -26.54
C ILE A 753 -18.39 -14.24 -26.87
N THR A 754 -18.44 -15.09 -25.84
CA THR A 754 -19.02 -16.44 -25.90
C THR A 754 -19.83 -16.71 -24.63
N LYS A 755 -20.43 -17.91 -24.50
CA LYS A 755 -21.09 -18.31 -23.24
C LYS A 755 -20.12 -18.41 -22.05
N SER A 756 -18.84 -18.64 -22.33
CA SER A 756 -17.78 -18.81 -21.32
C SER A 756 -16.83 -17.61 -21.27
N GLU A 757 -17.08 -16.54 -22.03
CA GLU A 757 -16.15 -15.42 -22.13
C GLU A 757 -16.90 -14.09 -22.23
N VAL A 758 -16.56 -13.16 -21.34
CA VAL A 758 -17.10 -11.80 -21.32
C VAL A 758 -15.96 -10.80 -21.23
N SER A 759 -16.03 -9.74 -22.05
CA SER A 759 -15.08 -8.63 -22.02
C SER A 759 -15.72 -7.40 -21.38
N THR A 760 -14.99 -6.75 -20.47
CA THR A 760 -15.32 -5.47 -19.85
C THR A 760 -14.33 -4.42 -20.33
N THR A 761 -14.80 -3.38 -20.99
CA THR A 761 -14.02 -2.23 -21.42
C THR A 761 -14.26 -1.05 -20.50
N ILE A 762 -13.20 -0.48 -19.93
CA ILE A 762 -13.22 0.65 -19.02
C ILE A 762 -12.57 1.85 -19.73
N ILE A 763 -13.32 2.91 -19.93
CA ILE A 763 -12.84 4.16 -20.55
C ILE A 763 -12.83 5.24 -19.46
N PRO A 764 -11.65 5.59 -18.92
CA PRO A 764 -11.53 6.60 -17.87
C PRO A 764 -11.85 8.01 -18.40
N GLU A 765 -12.24 8.90 -17.50
CA GLU A 765 -12.37 10.33 -17.80
C GLU A 765 -10.98 10.96 -18.01
N GLU A 766 -10.86 11.92 -18.94
CA GLU A 766 -9.56 12.44 -19.39
C GLU A 766 -8.73 13.10 -18.28
N SER A 767 -9.38 13.69 -17.26
CA SER A 767 -8.71 14.38 -16.16
C SER A 767 -8.19 13.44 -15.06
N LEU A 768 -8.53 12.14 -15.12
CA LEU A 768 -8.07 11.16 -14.13
C LEU A 768 -6.57 10.87 -14.27
N ASN A 769 -5.86 10.96 -13.15
CA ASN A 769 -4.44 10.66 -13.04
C ASN A 769 -4.24 9.24 -12.48
N PHE A 770 -3.57 8.39 -13.25
CA PHE A 770 -3.24 7.04 -12.84
C PHE A 770 -1.82 7.01 -12.25
N ARG A 771 -1.72 7.20 -10.93
CA ARG A 771 -0.42 7.33 -10.26
C ARG A 771 -0.34 6.55 -8.96
N SER A 772 0.87 6.16 -8.60
CA SER A 772 1.30 5.62 -7.30
C SER A 772 2.49 6.43 -6.79
N LYS A 773 3.01 6.07 -5.61
CA LYS A 773 4.21 6.71 -5.04
C LYS A 773 5.44 6.64 -5.96
N ASN A 774 5.51 5.65 -6.84
CA ASN A 774 6.67 5.31 -7.65
C ASN A 774 6.41 5.18 -9.15
N ALA A 775 5.16 5.28 -9.60
CA ALA A 775 4.81 5.16 -11.02
C ALA A 775 3.67 6.10 -11.42
N ASN A 776 3.71 6.59 -12.65
CA ASN A 776 2.63 7.35 -13.29
C ASN A 776 2.39 6.73 -14.67
N ILE A 777 1.17 6.26 -14.93
CA ILE A 777 0.77 5.64 -16.19
C ILE A 777 -0.16 6.60 -16.96
N THR A 778 0.07 6.68 -18.27
CA THR A 778 -0.76 7.48 -19.15
C THR A 778 -2.18 6.92 -19.18
N ASN A 779 -3.17 7.79 -19.00
CA ASN A 779 -4.58 7.46 -19.07
C ASN A 779 -4.92 6.77 -20.40
N GLN A 780 -5.37 5.52 -20.31
CA GLN A 780 -5.70 4.65 -21.43
C GLN A 780 -6.92 3.80 -21.09
N GLN A 781 -7.60 3.32 -22.12
CA GLN A 781 -8.67 2.32 -21.96
C GLN A 781 -8.10 1.06 -21.32
N ILE A 782 -8.84 0.45 -20.39
CA ILE A 782 -8.51 -0.84 -19.79
C ILE A 782 -9.52 -1.87 -20.30
N THR A 783 -9.06 -3.08 -20.62
CA THR A 783 -9.96 -4.18 -21.00
C THR A 783 -9.72 -5.36 -20.07
N SER A 784 -10.79 -5.93 -19.50
CA SER A 784 -10.77 -7.11 -18.63
C SER A 784 -11.60 -8.21 -19.27
N LYS A 785 -11.03 -9.39 -19.55
CA LYS A 785 -11.76 -10.55 -20.08
C LYS A 785 -11.88 -11.61 -19.01
N THR A 786 -13.11 -11.98 -18.65
CA THR A 786 -13.41 -13.10 -17.76
C THR A 786 -13.72 -14.34 -18.58
N ILE A 787 -12.87 -15.35 -18.47
CA ILE A 787 -12.92 -16.61 -19.21
C ILE A 787 -13.19 -17.74 -18.22
N GLN A 788 -14.26 -18.50 -18.43
CA GLN A 788 -14.57 -19.70 -17.66
C GLN A 788 -13.85 -20.90 -18.26
N THR A 789 -13.07 -21.60 -17.43
CA THR A 789 -12.35 -22.81 -17.78
C THR A 789 -13.04 -24.04 -17.17
N PRO A 790 -12.72 -25.28 -17.58
CA PRO A 790 -13.32 -26.48 -16.99
C PRO A 790 -13.12 -26.59 -15.47
N ASP A 791 -12.00 -26.07 -14.97
CA ASP A 791 -11.58 -26.17 -13.58
C ASP A 791 -11.69 -24.83 -12.82
N GLY A 792 -12.17 -23.74 -13.43
CA GLY A 792 -12.30 -22.45 -12.75
C GLY A 792 -12.47 -21.25 -13.69
N ILE A 793 -11.69 -20.18 -13.46
CA ILE A 793 -11.73 -18.95 -14.27
C ILE A 793 -10.34 -18.35 -14.50
N THR A 794 -10.19 -17.62 -15.60
CA THR A 794 -9.06 -16.74 -15.90
C THR A 794 -9.59 -15.33 -16.16
N ILE A 795 -8.95 -14.31 -15.59
CA ILE A 795 -9.28 -12.90 -15.81
C ILE A 795 -8.05 -12.22 -16.41
N GLU A 796 -8.11 -11.95 -17.72
CA GLU A 796 -7.05 -11.26 -18.47
C GLU A 796 -7.27 -9.75 -18.44
N ASN A 797 -6.23 -8.96 -18.22
CA ASN A 797 -6.34 -7.50 -18.22
C ASN A 797 -5.34 -6.90 -19.19
N ASP A 798 -5.79 -5.92 -19.96
CA ASP A 798 -5.01 -5.13 -20.91
C ASP A 798 -5.11 -3.65 -20.56
N ILE A 799 -4.01 -2.90 -20.71
CA ILE A 799 -4.01 -1.43 -20.70
C ILE A 799 -3.66 -0.96 -22.11
N GLY A 800 -4.58 -0.24 -22.74
CA GLY A 800 -4.54 0.02 -24.18
C GLY A 800 -4.60 -1.30 -24.94
N SER A 801 -3.53 -1.58 -25.70
CA SER A 801 -3.35 -2.84 -26.44
C SER A 801 -2.29 -3.76 -25.82
N THR A 802 -1.81 -3.45 -24.62
CA THR A 802 -0.71 -4.17 -23.97
C THR A 802 -1.21 -4.94 -22.77
N GLY A 803 -0.91 -6.24 -22.71
CA GLY A 803 -1.30 -7.11 -21.61
C GLY A 803 -0.69 -6.66 -20.27
N PHE A 804 -1.55 -6.47 -19.27
CA PHE A 804 -1.18 -6.11 -17.90
C PHE A 804 -0.93 -7.31 -17.01
N GLY A 805 -1.84 -8.27 -17.00
CA GLY A 805 -1.70 -9.49 -16.21
C GLY A 805 -2.97 -10.34 -16.16
N ASN A 806 -2.78 -11.62 -15.83
CA ASN A 806 -3.85 -12.62 -15.81
C ASN A 806 -4.04 -13.17 -14.41
N LEU A 807 -5.24 -13.08 -13.84
CA LEU A 807 -5.56 -13.79 -12.59
C LEU A 807 -6.17 -15.14 -12.94
N ASN A 808 -5.57 -16.22 -12.46
CA ASN A 808 -6.05 -17.58 -12.64
C ASN A 808 -6.58 -18.11 -11.30
N VAL A 809 -7.80 -18.65 -11.31
CA VAL A 809 -8.40 -19.39 -10.19
C VAL A 809 -8.74 -20.77 -10.69
N THR A 810 -8.04 -21.78 -10.18
CA THR A 810 -8.18 -23.18 -10.64
C THR A 810 -8.51 -24.09 -9.47
N LYS A 811 -9.52 -24.94 -9.63
CA LYS A 811 -9.89 -25.94 -8.65
C LYS A 811 -8.81 -27.02 -8.55
N THR A 812 -8.53 -27.44 -7.33
CA THR A 812 -7.66 -28.58 -7.00
C THR A 812 -8.46 -29.64 -6.25
N PRO A 813 -7.93 -30.86 -6.04
CA PRO A 813 -8.63 -31.89 -5.27
C PRO A 813 -9.02 -31.46 -3.84
N ASN A 814 -8.23 -30.58 -3.21
CA ASN A 814 -8.39 -30.17 -1.81
C ASN A 814 -8.78 -28.68 -1.65
N GLY A 815 -9.20 -28.02 -2.74
CA GLY A 815 -9.62 -26.62 -2.73
C GLY A 815 -9.26 -25.90 -4.03
N PHE A 816 -8.42 -24.86 -3.98
CA PHE A 816 -8.13 -23.96 -5.10
C PHE A 816 -6.66 -23.53 -5.16
N ASN A 817 -6.21 -23.18 -6.35
CA ASN A 817 -4.98 -22.44 -6.60
C ASN A 817 -5.36 -21.11 -7.23
N VAL A 818 -4.81 -20.02 -6.71
CA VAL A 818 -5.09 -18.66 -7.16
C VAL A 818 -3.76 -17.95 -7.38
N GLY A 819 -3.58 -17.37 -8.56
CA GLY A 819 -2.33 -16.74 -8.92
C GLY A 819 -2.48 -15.66 -9.97
N PHE A 820 -1.77 -14.57 -9.78
CA PHE A 820 -1.61 -13.55 -10.81
C PHE A 820 -0.38 -13.90 -11.66
N GLU A 821 -0.52 -13.88 -12.97
CA GLU A 821 0.56 -14.07 -13.92
C GLU A 821 0.89 -12.70 -14.55
N SER A 822 2.13 -12.26 -14.38
CA SER A 822 2.63 -11.00 -14.91
C SER A 822 2.60 -11.00 -16.44
N ARG A 823 2.30 -9.86 -17.06
CA ARG A 823 2.39 -9.66 -18.51
C ARG A 823 3.21 -8.41 -18.82
N ALA A 824 3.20 -7.96 -20.07
CA ALA A 824 4.07 -6.90 -20.56
C ALA A 824 4.05 -5.62 -19.70
N VAL A 825 2.88 -5.10 -19.29
CA VAL A 825 2.83 -3.88 -18.47
C VAL A 825 3.43 -4.10 -17.09
N ASP A 826 2.99 -5.15 -16.38
CA ASP A 826 3.46 -5.43 -15.03
C ASP A 826 4.96 -5.78 -15.01
N ALA A 827 5.43 -6.56 -15.97
CA ALA A 827 6.83 -6.94 -16.12
C ALA A 827 7.71 -5.74 -16.51
N GLY A 828 7.22 -4.85 -17.39
CA GLY A 828 7.87 -3.58 -17.71
C GLY A 828 7.98 -2.68 -16.48
N TYR A 829 6.91 -2.59 -15.69
CA TYR A 829 6.91 -1.87 -14.41
C TYR A 829 7.93 -2.47 -13.43
N SER A 830 7.97 -3.80 -13.26
CA SER A 830 8.98 -4.49 -12.44
C SER A 830 10.40 -4.14 -12.88
N LEU A 831 10.67 -4.28 -14.19
CA LEU A 831 11.96 -4.02 -14.80
C LEU A 831 12.44 -2.60 -14.47
N ALA A 832 11.60 -1.59 -14.72
CA ALA A 832 11.97 -0.21 -14.48
C ALA A 832 12.15 0.10 -12.99
N LEU A 833 11.37 -0.54 -12.11
CA LEU A 833 11.51 -0.39 -10.68
C LEU A 833 12.85 -0.96 -10.17
N ASP A 834 13.23 -2.14 -10.65
CA ASP A 834 14.54 -2.75 -10.33
C ASP A 834 15.68 -1.90 -10.87
N LEU A 835 15.57 -1.45 -12.12
CA LEU A 835 16.54 -0.53 -12.71
C LEU A 835 16.64 0.77 -11.91
N SER A 836 15.53 1.29 -11.38
CA SER A 836 15.54 2.51 -10.56
C SER A 836 16.42 2.40 -9.32
N LYS A 837 16.55 1.20 -8.74
CA LYS A 837 17.38 0.91 -7.54
C LYS A 837 18.85 0.73 -7.88
N THR A 838 19.15 0.29 -9.10
CA THR A 838 20.52 -0.06 -9.48
C THR A 838 21.41 1.16 -9.65
N LYS A 839 22.63 1.08 -9.11
CA LYS A 839 23.71 2.05 -9.33
C LYS A 839 24.58 1.60 -10.51
N GLY A 840 25.13 2.56 -11.25
CA GLY A 840 26.04 2.28 -12.37
C GLY A 840 25.34 2.24 -13.73
N ASN A 841 25.95 1.54 -14.69
CA ASN A 841 25.47 1.52 -16.08
C ASN A 841 24.17 0.70 -16.23
N VAL A 842 23.15 1.26 -16.88
CA VAL A 842 21.84 0.59 -17.12
C VAL A 842 22.02 -0.72 -17.91
N SER A 843 22.89 -0.76 -18.92
CA SER A 843 23.13 -1.97 -19.72
C SER A 843 23.63 -3.13 -18.87
N ASP A 844 24.55 -2.86 -17.94
CA ASP A 844 25.08 -3.90 -17.06
C ASP A 844 24.09 -4.34 -15.99
N ALA A 845 23.16 -3.45 -15.59
CA ALA A 845 22.04 -3.81 -14.73
C ALA A 845 21.06 -4.73 -15.47
N LEU A 846 20.67 -4.38 -16.71
CA LEU A 846 19.77 -5.18 -17.55
C LEU A 846 20.25 -6.62 -17.76
N LYS A 847 21.56 -6.83 -17.94
CA LYS A 847 22.17 -8.16 -18.11
C LYS A 847 22.04 -9.07 -16.88
N LYS A 848 21.77 -8.51 -15.71
CA LYS A 848 21.67 -9.24 -14.43
C LYS A 848 20.23 -9.57 -14.04
N ILE A 849 19.26 -9.11 -14.81
CA ILE A 849 17.84 -9.33 -14.51
C ILE A 849 17.41 -10.60 -15.23
N ASP A 850 17.00 -11.61 -14.47
CA ASP A 850 16.80 -12.98 -14.97
C ASP A 850 15.73 -13.09 -16.07
N ASN A 851 14.73 -12.19 -16.07
CA ASN A 851 13.64 -12.19 -17.06
C ASN A 851 13.99 -11.43 -18.36
N VAL A 852 15.19 -10.86 -18.49
CA VAL A 852 15.64 -10.18 -19.71
C VAL A 852 16.23 -11.19 -20.69
N GLU A 853 15.63 -11.28 -21.88
CA GLU A 853 16.06 -12.18 -22.95
C GLU A 853 17.03 -11.50 -23.92
N PHE A 854 16.67 -10.30 -24.38
CA PHE A 854 17.48 -9.50 -25.31
C PHE A 854 17.54 -8.05 -24.86
N VAL A 855 18.70 -7.41 -25.11
CA VAL A 855 18.87 -5.96 -24.98
C VAL A 855 19.49 -5.42 -26.26
N ARG A 856 18.77 -4.49 -26.91
CA ARG A 856 19.30 -3.67 -28.00
C ARG A 856 19.49 -2.24 -27.52
N TYR A 857 20.53 -1.58 -28.03
CA TYR A 857 20.92 -0.22 -27.68
C TYR A 857 21.01 0.66 -28.92
N SER A 858 20.59 1.92 -28.81
CA SER A 858 20.67 2.90 -29.88
C SER A 858 21.86 3.84 -29.66
N SER A 859 22.88 3.80 -30.52
CA SER A 859 24.01 4.75 -30.43
C SER A 859 23.60 6.21 -30.67
N SER A 860 22.50 6.44 -31.40
CA SER A 860 21.93 7.78 -31.61
C SER A 860 21.07 8.28 -30.44
N GLN A 861 20.67 7.39 -29.52
CA GLN A 861 19.86 7.70 -28.33
C GLN A 861 20.44 6.96 -27.13
N PRO A 862 21.54 7.48 -26.53
CA PRO A 862 22.33 6.74 -25.55
C PRO A 862 21.62 6.40 -24.24
N ASN A 863 20.44 6.96 -24.00
CA ASN A 863 19.62 6.68 -22.84
C ASN A 863 18.49 5.68 -23.14
N ASP A 864 18.34 5.24 -24.39
CA ASP A 864 17.25 4.38 -24.84
C ASP A 864 17.73 2.93 -24.99
N TYR A 865 17.10 2.03 -24.23
CA TYR A 865 17.32 0.59 -24.26
C TYR A 865 16.04 -0.10 -24.73
N TYR A 866 16.18 -1.10 -25.59
CA TYR A 866 15.06 -1.90 -26.09
C TYR A 866 15.23 -3.31 -25.54
N VAL A 867 14.33 -3.70 -24.66
CA VAL A 867 14.45 -4.90 -23.83
C VAL A 867 13.34 -5.87 -24.21
N LYS A 868 13.71 -7.11 -24.54
CA LYS A 868 12.76 -8.21 -24.71
C LYS A 868 12.73 -9.00 -23.41
N LEU A 869 11.55 -9.13 -22.81
CA LEU A 869 11.34 -9.93 -21.60
C LEU A 869 10.84 -11.32 -21.98
N GLN A 870 11.23 -12.35 -21.23
CA GLN A 870 10.96 -13.77 -21.52
C GLN A 870 9.48 -14.08 -21.73
N GLU A 871 8.59 -13.42 -21.00
CA GLU A 871 7.14 -13.68 -21.00
C GLU A 871 6.33 -12.58 -21.71
N SER A 872 7.01 -11.68 -22.44
CA SER A 872 6.38 -10.57 -23.15
C SER A 872 6.47 -10.77 -24.66
N GLU A 873 5.33 -10.71 -25.36
CA GLU A 873 5.29 -10.68 -26.82
C GLU A 873 5.83 -9.36 -27.39
N GLN A 874 5.70 -8.27 -26.63
CA GLN A 874 6.20 -6.95 -26.99
C GLN A 874 7.60 -6.69 -26.44
N TRP A 875 8.33 -5.79 -27.10
CA TRP A 875 9.55 -5.20 -26.59
C TRP A 875 9.22 -4.02 -25.68
N VAL A 876 10.08 -3.77 -24.70
CA VAL A 876 9.97 -2.65 -23.78
C VAL A 876 11.09 -1.68 -24.08
N LYS A 877 10.74 -0.48 -24.54
CA LYS A 877 11.68 0.63 -24.60
C LYS A 877 11.78 1.28 -23.22
N VAL A 878 12.99 1.29 -22.66
CA VAL A 878 13.33 1.90 -21.39
C VAL A 878 14.24 3.09 -21.65
N SER A 879 13.77 4.29 -21.31
CA SER A 879 14.54 5.53 -21.46
C SER A 879 14.93 6.10 -20.10
N GLU A 880 16.23 6.27 -19.86
CA GLU A 880 16.73 6.91 -18.63
C GLU A 880 16.57 8.44 -18.70
N GLY A 881 15.89 9.00 -17.70
CA GLY A 881 15.74 10.44 -17.50
C GLY A 881 14.34 11.01 -17.79
N GLY A 882 14.10 12.21 -17.23
CA GLY A 882 12.88 13.02 -17.41
C GLY A 882 11.81 12.77 -16.34
N GLY A 883 11.40 13.84 -15.62
CA GLY A 883 10.36 13.82 -14.60
C GLY A 883 9.08 14.56 -15.01
N ILE A 884 8.71 14.52 -16.29
CA ILE A 884 7.48 15.18 -16.75
C ILE A 884 6.72 14.25 -17.69
N ILE A 885 5.55 13.80 -17.23
CA ILE A 885 4.38 13.48 -18.05
C ILE A 885 3.43 14.66 -17.80
N PRO A 886 3.29 15.62 -18.72
CA PRO A 886 2.32 16.70 -18.55
C PRO A 886 0.91 16.12 -18.56
N PRO A 887 -0.03 16.63 -17.73
CA PRO A 887 -1.40 16.12 -17.67
C PRO A 887 -2.25 16.37 -18.93
N SER A 888 -1.74 17.10 -19.95
CA SER A 888 -2.59 17.71 -20.99
C SER A 888 -2.37 17.23 -22.43
N LYS A 889 -1.47 16.26 -22.69
CA LYS A 889 -1.38 15.56 -24.00
C LYS A 889 -0.84 14.15 -23.77
N PRO A 890 -1.37 13.11 -24.45
CA PRO A 890 -0.82 11.77 -24.34
C PRO A 890 0.65 11.83 -24.75
N PRO A 891 1.60 11.63 -23.83
CA PRO A 891 2.99 11.52 -24.21
C PRO A 891 3.16 10.25 -25.04
N LYS A 892 4.22 10.18 -25.85
CA LYS A 892 4.67 8.89 -26.41
C LYS A 892 4.97 7.88 -25.29
N THR A 893 5.37 8.39 -24.12
CA THR A 893 5.58 7.64 -22.89
C THR A 893 4.28 7.08 -22.34
N GLN A 894 4.22 5.77 -22.14
CA GLN A 894 3.06 5.10 -21.58
C GLN A 894 3.14 4.97 -20.05
N MET A 895 4.35 4.87 -19.48
CA MET A 895 4.55 4.87 -18.02
C MET A 895 5.87 5.54 -17.63
N ALA A 896 5.89 6.30 -16.53
CA ALA A 896 7.10 6.77 -15.86
C ALA A 896 7.23 6.08 -14.50
N VAL A 897 8.43 5.59 -14.17
CA VAL A 897 8.72 4.82 -12.96
C VAL A 897 10.01 5.31 -12.32
N GLY A 898 10.03 5.39 -10.99
CA GLY A 898 11.23 5.59 -10.21
C GLY A 898 10.95 5.33 -8.74
N GLU A 899 11.86 4.69 -8.02
CA GLU A 899 11.73 4.49 -6.58
C GLU A 899 11.75 5.82 -5.83
N PRO A 900 11.04 5.94 -4.68
CA PRO A 900 11.06 7.13 -3.85
C PRO A 900 12.39 7.41 -3.11
N GLU A 901 13.40 6.57 -3.27
CA GLU A 901 14.69 6.69 -2.58
C GLU A 901 15.58 7.81 -3.15
N ASP A 902 16.37 8.45 -2.29
CA ASP A 902 17.33 9.47 -2.71
C ASP A 902 18.38 8.89 -3.68
N GLY A 903 18.49 9.50 -4.86
CA GLY A 903 19.41 9.04 -5.90
C GLY A 903 18.88 7.90 -6.78
N ALA A 904 17.62 7.48 -6.58
CA ALA A 904 16.92 6.60 -7.50
C ALA A 904 16.83 7.23 -8.90
N ARG A 905 16.91 6.38 -9.93
CA ARG A 905 16.88 6.80 -11.35
C ARG A 905 15.45 6.78 -11.88
N ASN A 906 15.11 7.74 -12.72
CA ASN A 906 13.79 7.78 -13.35
C ASN A 906 13.83 7.13 -14.73
N PHE A 907 12.85 6.28 -15.00
CA PHE A 907 12.68 5.58 -16.26
C PHE A 907 11.34 5.90 -16.90
N LYS A 908 11.36 6.05 -18.22
CA LYS A 908 10.17 6.09 -19.06
C LYS A 908 10.07 4.78 -19.83
N ILE A 909 8.85 4.25 -19.92
CA ILE A 909 8.56 2.95 -20.51
C ILE A 909 7.56 3.12 -21.65
N GLU A 910 7.85 2.46 -22.76
CA GLU A 910 6.98 2.33 -23.93
C GLU A 910 7.01 0.85 -24.39
N TRP A 911 5.85 0.27 -24.67
CA TRP A 911 5.72 -1.07 -25.23
C TRP A 911 5.64 -0.98 -26.75
N LEU A 912 6.48 -1.77 -27.42
CA LEU A 912 6.71 -1.70 -28.85
C LEU A 912 6.65 -3.10 -29.48
N ASP A 913 6.07 -3.18 -30.67
CA ASP A 913 6.24 -4.35 -31.53
C ASP A 913 7.63 -4.34 -32.16
N GLU A 914 8.15 -5.51 -32.56
CA GLU A 914 9.51 -5.62 -33.11
C GLU A 914 9.73 -4.74 -34.36
N ALA A 915 8.69 -4.54 -35.16
CA ALA A 915 8.72 -3.67 -36.34
C ALA A 915 8.97 -2.18 -35.99
N GLN A 916 8.70 -1.77 -34.75
CA GLN A 916 8.87 -0.39 -34.29
C GLN A 916 10.28 -0.12 -33.72
N ILE A 917 11.10 -1.15 -33.55
CA ILE A 917 12.47 -1.00 -33.06
C ILE A 917 13.37 -0.45 -34.17
N PRO A 918 14.15 0.63 -33.92
CA PRO A 918 15.05 1.16 -34.93
C PRO A 918 16.07 0.11 -35.40
N LYS A 919 16.21 -0.04 -36.73
CA LYS A 919 17.21 -0.93 -37.34
C LYS A 919 18.66 -0.56 -37.00
N SER A 920 18.89 0.69 -36.58
CA SER A 920 20.20 1.18 -36.11
C SER A 920 20.58 0.70 -34.71
N THR A 921 19.69 -0.02 -34.01
CA THR A 921 20.00 -0.56 -32.69
C THR A 921 20.94 -1.76 -32.80
N GLN A 922 21.93 -1.81 -31.91
CA GLN A 922 22.91 -2.90 -31.82
C GLN A 922 22.53 -3.84 -30.68
N SER A 923 22.65 -5.15 -30.90
CA SER A 923 22.49 -6.14 -29.82
C SER A 923 23.66 -6.01 -28.85
N VAL A 924 23.37 -5.77 -27.57
CA VAL A 924 24.37 -5.61 -26.51
C VAL A 924 24.36 -6.79 -25.55
N TYR A 925 23.24 -7.50 -25.48
CA TYR A 925 23.09 -8.70 -24.69
C TYR A 925 22.03 -9.61 -25.31
N GLN A 926 22.37 -10.89 -25.37
CA GLN A 926 21.46 -11.99 -25.60
C GLN A 926 21.77 -13.02 -24.51
N ASN A 927 20.76 -13.47 -23.79
CA ASN A 927 20.98 -14.43 -22.72
C ASN A 927 21.55 -15.75 -23.32
N PRO A 928 22.79 -16.16 -22.99
CA PRO A 928 23.48 -17.28 -23.63
C PRO A 928 22.83 -18.64 -23.33
N SER A 929 21.90 -18.71 -22.37
CA SER A 929 21.07 -19.90 -22.14
C SER A 929 20.22 -20.32 -23.35
N ARG A 930 20.19 -19.53 -24.43
CA ARG A 930 19.55 -19.88 -25.72
C ARG A 930 20.50 -19.98 -26.93
N GLU A 931 21.81 -19.76 -26.80
CA GLU A 931 22.75 -20.04 -27.91
C GLU A 931 22.89 -21.56 -28.09
N GLY A 932 22.02 -22.11 -28.95
CA GLY A 932 21.90 -23.54 -29.27
C GLY A 932 20.46 -24.06 -29.41
N VAL A 933 19.43 -23.26 -29.09
CA VAL A 933 18.01 -23.70 -29.09
C VAL A 933 17.12 -22.96 -30.09
N ASN A 934 17.70 -22.21 -31.02
CA ASN A 934 16.93 -21.69 -32.16
C ASN A 934 16.95 -22.71 -33.31
N ASP A 935 16.19 -23.79 -33.10
CA ASP A 935 15.49 -24.61 -34.11
C ASP A 935 14.67 -25.76 -33.50
N LYS A 936 14.37 -25.73 -32.18
CA LYS A 936 13.40 -26.65 -31.58
C LYS A 936 12.36 -25.91 -30.74
N PRO A 937 11.08 -26.29 -30.84
CA PRO A 937 9.96 -25.61 -30.18
C PRO A 937 10.16 -25.61 -28.66
N SER A 938 9.56 -24.62 -28.01
CA SER A 938 9.57 -24.41 -26.56
C SER A 938 9.41 -25.71 -25.78
N PHE A 939 10.27 -25.93 -24.78
CA PHE A 939 10.18 -27.06 -23.86
C PHE A 939 8.78 -27.08 -23.23
N ASN A 940 7.96 -28.02 -23.69
CA ASN A 940 6.66 -28.31 -23.13
C ASN A 940 6.86 -29.55 -22.25
N PRO A 941 6.87 -29.42 -20.91
CA PRO A 941 7.15 -30.54 -20.01
C PRO A 941 6.23 -31.75 -20.27
N HIS A 942 5.05 -31.54 -20.84
CA HIS A 942 4.11 -32.60 -21.18
C HIS A 942 4.38 -33.26 -22.55
N GLU A 943 4.93 -32.55 -23.53
CA GLU A 943 5.31 -33.12 -24.83
C GLU A 943 6.73 -33.70 -24.84
N ASP A 944 7.67 -33.10 -24.11
CA ASP A 944 9.05 -33.59 -24.04
C ASP A 944 9.19 -34.81 -23.13
N VAL A 945 8.37 -34.93 -22.08
CA VAL A 945 8.25 -36.18 -21.31
C VAL A 945 7.66 -37.29 -22.20
N LYS A 946 6.72 -36.98 -23.09
CA LYS A 946 6.22 -37.94 -24.10
C LYS A 946 7.32 -38.41 -25.06
N ASN A 947 8.25 -37.53 -25.44
CA ASN A 947 9.38 -37.86 -26.31
C ASN A 947 10.53 -38.60 -25.57
N LEU A 948 10.75 -38.32 -24.29
CA LEU A 948 11.77 -38.98 -23.45
C LEU A 948 11.33 -40.37 -22.95
N VAL A 949 10.02 -40.61 -22.80
CA VAL A 949 9.47 -41.93 -22.40
C VAL A 949 9.69 -43.01 -23.48
N THR A 950 9.95 -42.63 -24.74
CA THR A 950 10.30 -43.60 -25.79
C THR A 950 11.77 -44.05 -25.77
N HIS A 951 12.63 -43.41 -24.97
CA HIS A 951 14.05 -43.71 -24.84
C HIS A 951 14.46 -43.87 -23.37
N GLU A 952 13.95 -44.92 -22.71
CA GLU A 952 14.10 -45.19 -21.26
C GLU A 952 15.56 -45.06 -20.75
N LEU A 953 16.54 -45.51 -21.54
CA LEU A 953 17.96 -45.42 -21.19
C LEU A 953 18.48 -43.97 -21.15
N GLN A 954 18.01 -43.09 -22.05
CA GLN A 954 18.38 -41.68 -22.08
C GLN A 954 17.73 -40.91 -20.93
N TYR A 955 16.48 -41.22 -20.59
CA TYR A 955 15.79 -40.64 -19.44
C TYR A 955 16.47 -41.01 -18.11
N ARG A 956 16.85 -42.29 -17.92
CA ARG A 956 17.62 -42.72 -16.74
C ARG A 956 18.98 -42.06 -16.66
N ALA A 957 19.69 -41.91 -17.79
CA ALA A 957 20.97 -41.19 -17.85
C ALA A 957 20.82 -39.71 -17.51
N PHE A 958 19.77 -39.04 -18.00
CA PHE A 958 19.46 -37.65 -17.70
C PHE A 958 19.10 -37.42 -16.23
N LYS A 959 18.21 -38.24 -15.66
CA LYS A 959 17.86 -38.18 -14.23
C LYS A 959 19.10 -38.38 -13.35
N LYS A 960 19.99 -39.30 -13.72
CA LYS A 960 21.27 -39.53 -13.02
C LYS A 960 22.20 -38.31 -13.13
N LEU A 961 22.29 -37.68 -14.30
CA LEU A 961 23.10 -36.48 -14.51
C LEU A 961 22.57 -35.28 -13.70
N ASP A 962 21.26 -35.03 -13.72
CA ASP A 962 20.62 -33.95 -12.96
C ASP A 962 20.79 -34.16 -11.44
N LEU A 963 20.61 -35.40 -10.96
CA LEU A 963 20.84 -35.74 -9.55
C LEU A 963 22.30 -35.44 -9.14
N ASN A 964 23.28 -35.85 -9.96
CA ASN A 964 24.69 -35.58 -9.68
C ASN A 964 25.02 -34.08 -9.63
N LEU A 965 24.49 -33.28 -10.56
CA LEU A 965 24.68 -31.83 -10.58
C LEU A 965 24.07 -31.14 -9.35
N ARG A 966 22.89 -31.60 -8.92
CA ARG A 966 22.23 -31.09 -7.71
C ARG A 966 23.02 -31.45 -6.46
N ILE A 967 23.50 -32.70 -6.36
CA ILE A 967 24.37 -33.15 -5.28
C ILE A 967 25.64 -32.27 -5.21
N GLN A 968 26.29 -31.97 -6.33
CA GLN A 968 27.47 -31.08 -6.33
C GLN A 968 27.18 -29.67 -5.78
N LYS A 969 26.01 -29.09 -6.10
CA LYS A 969 25.59 -27.77 -5.58
C LYS A 969 25.27 -27.81 -4.09
N ILE A 970 24.65 -28.90 -3.63
CA ILE A 970 24.37 -29.16 -2.21
C ILE A 970 25.69 -29.31 -1.46
N ASP A 971 26.62 -30.12 -1.95
CA ASP A 971 27.93 -30.37 -1.34
C ASP A 971 28.77 -29.09 -1.28
N SER A 972 28.71 -28.25 -2.32
CA SER A 972 29.35 -26.93 -2.32
C SER A 972 28.79 -26.01 -1.22
N SER A 973 27.48 -26.09 -0.96
CA SER A 973 26.81 -25.30 0.09
C SER A 973 27.11 -25.85 1.49
N LEU A 974 27.19 -27.18 1.63
CA LEU A 974 27.60 -27.88 2.85
C LEU A 974 29.05 -27.57 3.23
N LYS A 975 29.98 -27.59 2.26
CA LYS A 975 31.40 -27.19 2.46
C LYS A 975 31.54 -25.75 2.93
N ALA A 976 30.69 -24.86 2.44
CA ALA A 976 30.62 -23.47 2.88
C ALA A 976 29.89 -23.28 4.23
N LYS A 977 29.42 -24.36 4.88
CA LYS A 977 28.59 -24.35 6.10
C LYS A 977 27.31 -23.50 5.98
N ASN A 978 26.79 -23.33 4.77
CA ASN A 978 25.54 -22.60 4.51
C ASN A 978 24.34 -23.55 4.53
N TYR A 979 23.95 -23.96 5.73
CA TYR A 979 22.89 -24.96 5.94
C TYR A 979 21.51 -24.50 5.43
N VAL A 980 21.20 -23.20 5.48
CA VAL A 980 19.92 -22.65 4.98
C VAL A 980 19.80 -22.85 3.46
N LYS A 981 20.85 -22.50 2.72
CA LYS A 981 20.89 -22.68 1.26
C LYS A 981 20.91 -24.16 0.88
N ALA A 982 21.69 -24.98 1.60
CA ALA A 982 21.73 -26.43 1.39
C ALA A 982 20.37 -27.09 1.63
N SER A 983 19.63 -26.68 2.68
CA SER A 983 18.27 -27.17 2.98
C SER A 983 17.32 -26.91 1.83
N LYS A 984 17.29 -25.68 1.29
CA LYS A 984 16.41 -25.32 0.16
C LYS A 984 16.72 -26.17 -1.08
N LEU A 985 17.99 -26.31 -1.43
CA LEU A 985 18.43 -27.13 -2.56
C LEU A 985 18.08 -28.61 -2.39
N LEU A 986 18.14 -29.13 -1.15
CA LEU A 986 17.76 -30.49 -0.82
C LEU A 986 16.26 -30.74 -0.95
N ASP A 987 15.42 -29.85 -0.43
CA ASP A 987 13.97 -30.00 -0.52
C ASP A 987 13.50 -29.96 -1.98
N GLU A 988 14.08 -29.08 -2.80
CA GLU A 988 13.85 -29.05 -4.25
C GLU A 988 14.32 -30.34 -4.94
N SER A 989 15.47 -30.89 -4.54
CA SER A 989 16.03 -32.11 -5.15
C SER A 989 15.25 -33.36 -4.76
N ILE A 990 14.81 -33.48 -3.51
CA ILE A 990 13.96 -34.58 -3.02
C ILE A 990 12.59 -34.54 -3.71
N LYS A 991 12.04 -33.35 -3.97
CA LYS A 991 10.79 -33.21 -4.74
C LYS A 991 10.91 -33.77 -6.17
N VAL A 992 12.08 -33.66 -6.79
CA VAL A 992 12.33 -34.06 -8.19
C VAL A 992 12.82 -35.51 -8.32
N HIS A 993 13.57 -36.01 -7.34
CA HIS A 993 14.24 -37.32 -7.38
C HIS A 993 13.74 -38.31 -6.32
N GLY A 994 12.80 -37.90 -5.48
CA GLY A 994 12.30 -38.69 -4.35
C GLY A 994 13.29 -38.75 -3.18
N SER A 995 12.98 -39.60 -2.20
CA SER A 995 13.81 -39.85 -1.00
C SER A 995 15.03 -40.72 -1.31
N GLU A 996 15.82 -40.32 -2.31
CA GLU A 996 17.06 -40.99 -2.69
C GLU A 996 18.03 -40.98 -1.49
N PRO A 997 18.66 -42.12 -1.13
CA PRO A 997 19.44 -42.23 0.12
C PRO A 997 20.54 -41.18 0.30
N ASN A 998 21.23 -40.77 -0.76
CA ASN A 998 22.29 -39.77 -0.71
C ASN A 998 21.74 -38.36 -0.46
N LEU A 999 20.55 -38.04 -0.97
CA LEU A 999 19.84 -36.79 -0.66
C LEU A 999 19.34 -36.79 0.79
N VAL A 1000 18.77 -37.89 1.26
CA VAL A 1000 18.28 -37.99 2.65
C VAL A 1000 19.43 -37.87 3.65
N LEU A 1001 20.58 -38.50 3.40
CA LEU A 1001 21.76 -38.37 4.26
C LEU A 1001 22.31 -36.95 4.29
N ARG A 1002 22.34 -36.25 3.15
CA ARG A 1002 22.70 -34.82 3.09
C ARG A 1002 21.70 -33.96 3.87
N LYS A 1003 20.41 -34.30 3.83
CA LYS A 1003 19.40 -33.66 4.69
C LYS A 1003 19.67 -33.91 6.16
N VAL A 1004 20.00 -35.13 6.57
CA VAL A 1004 20.42 -35.42 7.96
C VAL A 1004 21.63 -34.55 8.37
N ILE A 1005 22.63 -34.38 7.50
CA ILE A 1005 23.80 -33.52 7.76
C ILE A 1005 23.39 -32.04 7.90
N VAL A 1006 22.55 -31.53 7.00
CA VAL A 1006 22.05 -30.14 7.05
C VAL A 1006 21.26 -29.88 8.33
N GLU A 1007 20.32 -30.76 8.65
CA GLU A 1007 19.45 -30.65 9.81
C GLU A 1007 20.24 -30.71 11.12
N ALA A 1008 21.24 -31.59 11.18
CA ALA A 1008 22.10 -31.70 12.33
C ALA A 1008 23.09 -30.52 12.46
N GLY A 1009 23.64 -30.02 11.34
CA GLY A 1009 24.44 -28.79 11.32
C GLY A 1009 23.65 -27.53 11.71
N ALA A 1010 22.33 -27.53 11.48
CA ALA A 1010 21.39 -26.52 11.95
C ALA A 1010 20.93 -26.74 13.40
N GLY A 1011 21.42 -27.76 14.11
CA GLY A 1011 21.06 -28.08 15.49
C GLY A 1011 19.69 -28.73 15.66
N ARG A 1012 19.04 -29.15 14.56
CA ARG A 1012 17.68 -29.72 14.54
C ARG A 1012 17.69 -31.24 14.76
N LEU A 1013 18.84 -31.90 14.58
CA LEU A 1013 19.06 -33.33 14.83
C LEU A 1013 20.33 -33.58 15.64
N ASN A 1014 20.31 -34.66 16.42
CA ASN A 1014 21.48 -35.20 17.11
C ASN A 1014 21.88 -36.54 16.47
N ILE A 1015 23.17 -36.75 16.25
CA ILE A 1015 23.72 -38.01 15.73
C ILE A 1015 24.60 -38.61 16.81
N GLU A 1016 24.25 -39.79 17.32
CA GLU A 1016 24.95 -40.45 18.41
C GLU A 1016 25.65 -41.74 17.93
N PRO A 1017 26.97 -41.87 18.10
CA PRO A 1017 27.65 -43.13 17.81
C PRO A 1017 27.22 -44.20 18.83
N ILE A 1018 26.99 -45.42 18.35
CA ILE A 1018 26.60 -46.55 19.19
C ILE A 1018 27.82 -47.41 19.47
N SER A 1019 28.18 -47.53 20.76
CA SER A 1019 29.20 -48.49 21.19
C SER A 1019 28.59 -49.89 21.17
N VAL A 1020 29.09 -50.75 20.28
CA VAL A 1020 28.70 -52.17 20.22
C VAL A 1020 29.59 -52.95 21.21
N GLN A 1021 28.99 -53.80 22.04
CA GLN A 1021 29.71 -54.64 23.00
C GLN A 1021 30.87 -55.38 22.30
N GLY A 1022 32.12 -55.09 22.73
CA GLY A 1022 33.34 -55.70 22.19
C GLY A 1022 34.23 -54.78 21.33
N THR A 1023 33.82 -53.54 21.04
CA THR A 1023 34.64 -52.57 20.28
C THR A 1023 35.12 -51.41 21.16
N LYS A 1024 36.43 -51.35 21.44
CA LYS A 1024 37.11 -50.21 22.09
C LYS A 1024 37.71 -49.28 21.03
N VAL A 1025 36.89 -48.74 20.13
CA VAL A 1025 37.34 -47.67 19.23
C VAL A 1025 37.05 -46.33 19.93
N PRO A 1026 38.07 -45.51 20.25
CA PRO A 1026 37.85 -44.19 20.81
C PRO A 1026 37.09 -43.32 19.81
N PHE A 1027 35.93 -42.79 20.20
CA PHE A 1027 35.17 -41.84 19.39
C PHE A 1027 35.45 -40.42 19.89
N GLU A 1028 36.07 -39.58 19.05
CA GLU A 1028 36.11 -38.14 19.30
C GLU A 1028 34.76 -37.54 18.91
N LYS A 1029 33.98 -37.16 19.93
CA LYS A 1029 32.60 -36.64 19.77
C LYS A 1029 32.50 -35.42 18.84
N ASN A 1030 33.59 -34.69 18.66
CA ASN A 1030 33.67 -33.49 17.81
C ASN A 1030 33.91 -33.79 16.31
N ASN A 1031 34.12 -35.06 15.93
CA ASN A 1031 34.51 -35.45 14.56
C ASN A 1031 33.45 -36.28 13.82
N VAL A 1032 32.33 -36.61 14.47
CA VAL A 1032 31.26 -37.45 13.89
C VAL A 1032 30.61 -36.80 12.65
N PHE A 1033 30.46 -35.47 12.67
CA PHE A 1033 29.89 -34.73 11.54
C PHE A 1033 30.81 -34.70 10.33
N ASP A 1034 32.09 -34.41 10.55
CA ASP A 1034 33.08 -34.34 9.48
C ASP A 1034 33.34 -35.73 8.88
N GLU A 1035 33.29 -36.78 9.70
CA GLU A 1035 33.37 -38.16 9.25
C GLU A 1035 32.17 -38.56 8.38
N ILE A 1036 30.93 -38.35 8.84
CA ILE A 1036 29.73 -38.68 8.05
C ILE A 1036 29.69 -37.87 6.76
N ASN A 1037 30.03 -36.58 6.82
CA ASN A 1037 30.09 -35.74 5.62
C ASN A 1037 31.16 -36.24 4.63
N ARG A 1038 32.34 -36.64 5.12
CA ARG A 1038 33.39 -37.25 4.28
C ARG A 1038 32.95 -38.56 3.64
N VAL A 1039 32.23 -39.42 4.37
CA VAL A 1039 31.76 -40.71 3.84
C VAL A 1039 30.64 -40.50 2.82
N VAL A 1040 29.71 -39.57 3.07
CA VAL A 1040 28.58 -39.25 2.17
C VAL A 1040 29.00 -38.54 0.88
N GLU A 1041 30.12 -37.83 0.89
CA GLU A 1041 30.71 -37.23 -0.32
C GLU A 1041 31.32 -38.28 -1.26
N ASN A 1042 31.84 -39.40 -0.72
CA ASN A 1042 32.68 -40.34 -1.48
C ASN A 1042 32.05 -41.72 -1.72
N ASN A 1043 30.93 -42.03 -1.08
CA ASN A 1043 30.33 -43.35 -1.13
C ASN A 1043 28.83 -43.28 -1.42
N ASN A 1044 28.33 -44.31 -2.10
CA ASN A 1044 26.89 -44.50 -2.27
C ASN A 1044 26.30 -45.18 -1.04
N PHE A 1045 25.07 -44.83 -0.73
CA PHE A 1045 24.31 -45.48 0.32
C PHE A 1045 23.06 -46.13 -0.25
N HIS A 1046 22.66 -47.24 0.35
CA HIS A 1046 21.37 -47.87 0.11
C HIS A 1046 20.56 -47.91 1.41
N ARG A 1047 19.24 -47.90 1.29
CA ARG A 1047 18.34 -47.92 2.43
C ARG A 1047 17.84 -49.34 2.67
N ILE A 1048 17.92 -49.80 3.91
CA ILE A 1048 17.35 -51.06 4.38
C ILE A 1048 16.32 -50.73 5.45
N GLU A 1049 15.12 -51.30 5.31
CA GLU A 1049 14.05 -51.18 6.28
C GLU A 1049 13.74 -52.56 6.85
N THR A 1050 13.59 -52.64 8.17
CA THR A 1050 13.06 -53.82 8.86
C THR A 1050 11.77 -53.49 9.58
N ASP A 1051 11.11 -54.51 10.16
CA ASP A 1051 9.94 -54.32 11.01
C ASP A 1051 10.19 -53.37 12.19
N LYS A 1052 11.44 -53.22 12.63
CA LYS A 1052 11.79 -52.49 13.85
C LYS A 1052 12.64 -51.25 13.62
N GLU A 1053 13.46 -51.19 12.57
CA GLU A 1053 14.53 -50.18 12.44
C GLU A 1053 14.74 -49.76 10.97
N PHE A 1054 15.22 -48.53 10.76
CA PHE A 1054 15.68 -48.04 9.45
C PHE A 1054 17.20 -47.94 9.41
N TYR A 1055 17.81 -48.32 8.29
CA TYR A 1055 19.24 -48.27 8.08
C TYR A 1055 19.58 -47.57 6.76
N TYR A 1056 20.51 -46.62 6.82
CA TYR A 1056 21.22 -46.08 5.67
C TYR A 1056 22.62 -46.68 5.67
N VAL A 1057 22.84 -47.63 4.76
CA VAL A 1057 24.02 -48.48 4.76
C VAL A 1057 24.92 -48.08 3.60
N GLN A 1058 26.19 -47.83 3.91
CA GLN A 1058 27.22 -47.61 2.90
C GLN A 1058 27.31 -48.86 2.01
N ASP A 1059 27.36 -48.66 0.69
CA ASP A 1059 27.56 -49.76 -0.26
C ASP A 1059 28.99 -50.31 -0.16
N ASP A 1060 29.17 -51.30 0.71
CA ASP A 1060 30.43 -51.98 0.98
C ASP A 1060 30.23 -53.50 0.98
N PRO A 1061 31.11 -54.29 0.32
CA PRO A 1061 30.99 -55.75 0.28
C PRO A 1061 30.91 -56.43 1.66
N GLY A 1062 31.53 -55.84 2.69
CA GLY A 1062 31.49 -56.32 4.07
C GLY A 1062 30.13 -56.12 4.76
N LEU A 1063 29.30 -55.19 4.27
CA LEU A 1063 27.97 -54.90 4.80
C LEU A 1063 26.85 -55.60 4.01
N ASN A 1064 27.11 -55.98 2.75
CA ASN A 1064 26.10 -56.52 1.83
C ASN A 1064 25.57 -57.93 2.20
N ASN A 1065 26.34 -58.73 2.97
CA ASN A 1065 25.93 -60.09 3.39
C ASN A 1065 25.31 -60.14 4.79
N ARG A 1066 24.98 -58.99 5.39
CA ARG A 1066 24.48 -58.91 6.75
C ARG A 1066 22.99 -59.27 6.82
N ASP A 1067 22.61 -60.02 7.86
CA ASP A 1067 21.22 -60.13 8.28
C ASP A 1067 20.81 -58.88 9.08
N TRP A 1068 20.01 -58.02 8.46
CA TRP A 1068 19.54 -56.77 9.05
C TRP A 1068 18.34 -56.96 9.99
N ASN A 1069 17.76 -58.16 10.06
CA ASN A 1069 16.64 -58.46 10.96
C ASN A 1069 17.07 -58.56 12.44
N VAL A 1070 18.37 -58.66 12.71
CA VAL A 1070 18.93 -58.64 14.07
C VAL A 1070 19.15 -57.19 14.52
N SER A 1071 18.48 -56.78 15.59
CA SER A 1071 18.54 -55.41 16.09
C SER A 1071 19.96 -55.00 16.53
N VAL A 1072 20.31 -53.73 16.30
CA VAL A 1072 21.60 -53.14 16.69
C VAL A 1072 21.90 -53.33 18.18
N LYS A 1073 20.88 -53.34 19.04
CA LYS A 1073 21.03 -53.52 20.49
C LYS A 1073 21.41 -54.94 20.93
N SER A 1074 21.28 -55.94 20.05
CA SER A 1074 21.48 -57.35 20.38
C SER A 1074 22.95 -57.82 20.30
N GLY A 1075 23.90 -56.90 20.06
CA GLY A 1075 25.34 -57.16 20.28
C GLY A 1075 25.98 -58.18 19.32
N VAL A 1076 25.87 -57.95 18.01
CA VAL A 1076 26.63 -58.74 17.02
C VAL A 1076 27.99 -58.07 16.78
N PRO A 1077 29.13 -58.75 17.03
CA PRO A 1077 30.45 -58.15 16.82
C PRO A 1077 30.77 -58.14 15.32
N PHE A 1078 30.92 -56.95 14.74
CA PHE A 1078 31.50 -56.78 13.41
C PHE A 1078 32.72 -55.87 13.50
N SER A 1079 33.90 -56.39 13.13
CA SER A 1079 35.12 -55.59 13.14
C SER A 1079 35.08 -54.61 11.96
N GLY A 1080 35.07 -53.31 12.26
CA GLY A 1080 35.21 -52.26 11.25
C GLY A 1080 33.93 -51.52 10.85
N ALA A 1081 32.73 -51.93 11.26
CA ALA A 1081 31.51 -51.14 11.02
C ALA A 1081 31.26 -50.13 12.15
N ARG A 1082 30.79 -48.92 11.80
CA ARG A 1082 30.39 -47.86 12.72
C ARG A 1082 28.89 -47.59 12.56
N PHE A 1083 28.21 -47.43 13.69
CA PHE A 1083 26.77 -47.19 13.73
C PHE A 1083 26.48 -45.84 14.37
N TYR A 1084 25.65 -45.06 13.70
CA TYR A 1084 25.22 -43.76 14.16
C TYR A 1084 23.72 -43.74 14.28
N LYS A 1085 23.20 -43.52 15.49
CA LYS A 1085 21.76 -43.35 15.72
C LYS A 1085 21.37 -41.91 15.45
N ILE A 1086 20.37 -41.69 14.61
CA ILE A 1086 19.76 -40.38 14.40
C ILE A 1086 18.70 -40.17 15.49
N GLN A 1087 18.75 -39.03 16.14
CA GLN A 1087 17.80 -38.61 17.16
C GLN A 1087 17.28 -37.21 16.86
N ALA A 1088 16.02 -36.97 17.19
CA ALA A 1088 15.43 -35.64 17.20
C ALA A 1088 16.23 -34.67 18.09
N GLY A 1089 16.60 -33.51 17.54
CA GLY A 1089 17.17 -32.40 18.30
C GLY A 1089 16.10 -31.59 19.04
N LYS A 1090 16.52 -30.49 19.69
CA LYS A 1090 15.62 -29.53 20.34
C LYS A 1090 15.92 -28.12 19.85
N ILE A 1091 14.89 -27.39 19.42
CA ILE A 1091 14.96 -25.95 19.15
C ILE A 1091 14.07 -25.24 20.18
N GLY A 1092 14.64 -24.34 20.98
CA GLY A 1092 13.88 -23.64 22.03
C GLY A 1092 13.23 -24.56 23.08
N GLY A 1093 13.73 -25.79 23.25
CA GLY A 1093 13.17 -26.78 24.18
C GLY A 1093 12.17 -27.76 23.56
N VAL A 1094 11.64 -27.49 22.36
CA VAL A 1094 10.68 -28.35 21.66
C VAL A 1094 11.41 -29.44 20.87
N LYS A 1095 10.96 -30.69 20.98
CA LYS A 1095 11.52 -31.84 20.24
C LYS A 1095 11.07 -31.78 18.78
N VAL A 1096 12.02 -31.77 17.85
CA VAL A 1096 11.72 -31.73 16.41
C VAL A 1096 11.38 -33.15 15.90
N SER A 1097 10.33 -33.32 15.08
CA SER A 1097 10.00 -34.63 14.48
C SER A 1097 11.07 -35.04 13.45
N LEU A 1098 11.27 -36.36 13.27
CA LEU A 1098 12.12 -36.92 12.20
C LEU A 1098 11.38 -37.05 10.85
N SER A 1099 10.22 -36.40 10.68
CA SER A 1099 9.41 -36.49 9.46
C SER A 1099 10.24 -36.11 8.22
N GLY A 1100 10.17 -36.95 7.18
CA GLY A 1100 10.97 -36.83 5.95
C GLY A 1100 12.30 -37.58 5.95
N ILE A 1101 12.86 -37.94 7.12
CA ILE A 1101 14.01 -38.87 7.23
C ILE A 1101 13.52 -40.30 7.43
N ASN A 1102 12.40 -40.48 8.12
CA ASN A 1102 11.79 -41.78 8.43
C ASN A 1102 10.55 -42.09 7.56
N ASP A 1103 10.39 -41.41 6.42
CA ASP A 1103 9.16 -41.45 5.65
C ASP A 1103 8.81 -42.87 5.16
N ALA A 1104 7.79 -43.45 5.79
CA ALA A 1104 7.25 -44.78 5.54
C ALA A 1104 6.53 -44.89 4.17
N SER A 1105 6.23 -43.77 3.51
CA SER A 1105 5.55 -43.74 2.21
C SER A 1105 6.38 -44.37 1.07
N ALA A 1106 7.69 -44.55 1.28
CA ALA A 1106 8.58 -45.25 0.35
C ALA A 1106 8.94 -46.68 0.80
N SER A 1107 8.25 -47.27 1.78
CA SER A 1107 8.57 -48.60 2.32
C SER A 1107 8.55 -49.70 1.24
N SER A 1108 9.55 -50.59 1.25
CA SER A 1108 9.63 -51.74 0.34
C SER A 1108 8.93 -53.00 0.88
N HIS A 1109 8.41 -52.95 2.12
CA HIS A 1109 7.76 -54.08 2.78
C HIS A 1109 6.45 -54.48 2.10
N ALA A 1110 6.17 -55.79 2.12
CA ALA A 1110 5.03 -56.36 1.40
C ALA A 1110 3.67 -55.88 1.94
N ALA A 1111 3.61 -55.47 3.21
CA ALA A 1111 2.38 -55.00 3.87
C ALA A 1111 1.93 -53.58 3.45
N THR A 1112 2.81 -52.79 2.82
CA THR A 1112 2.54 -51.39 2.42
C THR A 1112 2.49 -51.18 0.90
N LYS A 1113 2.67 -52.24 0.09
CA LYS A 1113 2.60 -52.14 -1.38
C LYS A 1113 1.14 -52.16 -1.89
N PRO A 1114 0.66 -51.12 -2.59
CA PRO A 1114 -0.59 -51.23 -3.31
C PRO A 1114 -0.42 -52.14 -4.54
N GLN A 1115 -1.31 -53.12 -4.70
CA GLN A 1115 -1.40 -53.92 -5.92
C GLN A 1115 -1.94 -53.04 -7.06
N VAL A 1116 -1.07 -52.61 -7.97
CA VAL A 1116 -1.48 -51.98 -9.23
C VAL A 1116 -0.87 -52.76 -10.39
N SER A 1117 -1.74 -53.37 -11.20
CA SER A 1117 -1.41 -54.19 -12.37
C SER A 1117 -1.30 -53.32 -13.62
N ASN A 1118 -0.29 -52.44 -13.73
CA ASN A 1118 0.10 -51.89 -15.04
C ASN A 1118 1.52 -51.30 -15.02
N SER A 1119 2.45 -51.90 -15.76
CA SER A 1119 3.86 -51.49 -15.80
C SER A 1119 4.08 -50.16 -16.51
N THR A 1120 3.17 -49.75 -17.40
CA THR A 1120 3.28 -48.49 -18.17
C THR A 1120 2.94 -47.24 -17.34
N TYR A 1121 2.23 -47.41 -16.21
CA TYR A 1121 1.80 -46.30 -15.35
C TYR A 1121 2.91 -45.79 -14.40
N ARG A 1122 3.96 -46.58 -14.14
CA ARG A 1122 5.08 -46.20 -13.26
C ARG A 1122 6.04 -45.19 -13.87
N LEU A 1123 6.07 -45.04 -15.19
CA LEU A 1123 6.98 -44.13 -15.89
C LEU A 1123 6.47 -42.67 -15.93
N TYR A 1124 5.16 -42.46 -15.80
CA TYR A 1124 4.54 -41.13 -15.90
C TYR A 1124 4.45 -40.38 -14.56
N ASN A 1125 4.58 -41.08 -13.43
CA ASN A 1125 4.43 -40.44 -12.12
C ASN A 1125 5.20 -41.20 -11.01
N PRO A 1126 6.49 -40.92 -10.77
CA PRO A 1126 7.27 -41.59 -9.73
C PRO A 1126 6.88 -41.16 -8.30
N SER A 1127 6.05 -40.12 -8.15
CA SER A 1127 5.59 -39.57 -6.88
C SER A 1127 4.07 -39.44 -6.86
N LEU A 1128 3.38 -40.55 -6.64
CA LEU A 1128 2.02 -40.48 -6.09
C LEU A 1128 2.13 -39.99 -4.63
N PRO A 1129 1.36 -38.98 -4.20
CA PRO A 1129 1.09 -38.82 -2.78
C PRO A 1129 0.32 -40.05 -2.32
N TYR A 1130 0.83 -40.69 -1.28
CA TYR A 1130 0.12 -41.73 -0.54
C TYR A 1130 -1.22 -41.14 -0.07
N THR A 1131 -2.35 -41.71 -0.51
CA THR A 1131 -3.68 -41.41 0.03
C THR A 1131 -3.84 -42.11 1.38
N GLY A 1132 -3.04 -41.71 2.36
CA GLY A 1132 -3.20 -42.10 3.76
C GLY A 1132 -4.19 -41.15 4.43
N LYS A 1133 -5.10 -41.70 5.26
CA LYS A 1133 -5.80 -40.92 6.28
C LYS A 1133 -4.79 -40.06 7.04
N GLU A 1134 -5.11 -38.79 7.27
CA GLU A 1134 -4.31 -37.86 8.06
C GLU A 1134 -3.76 -38.55 9.33
N ASP A 1135 -2.45 -38.75 9.37
CA ASP A 1135 -1.76 -39.19 10.57
C ASP A 1135 -1.76 -37.99 11.53
N LYS A 1136 -2.45 -38.14 12.67
CA LYS A 1136 -2.63 -37.12 13.72
C LYS A 1136 -1.33 -36.71 14.45
N CYS A 1137 -0.17 -37.00 13.87
CA CYS A 1137 1.13 -36.98 14.54
C CYS A 1137 2.08 -35.88 14.02
N ASP A 1138 1.74 -35.22 12.91
CA ASP A 1138 2.63 -34.24 12.26
C ASP A 1138 2.46 -32.79 12.74
N LYS A 1139 1.68 -32.53 13.79
CA LYS A 1139 1.46 -31.18 14.34
C LYS A 1139 2.14 -31.00 15.70
N PRO A 1140 3.23 -30.20 15.79
CA PRO A 1140 3.95 -29.94 17.03
C PRO A 1140 3.08 -29.29 18.13
N ASP A 1141 2.10 -28.48 17.74
CA ASP A 1141 1.30 -27.67 18.68
C ASP A 1141 0.14 -28.44 19.35
N GLU A 1142 -0.25 -29.62 18.83
CA GLU A 1142 -1.30 -30.46 19.43
C GLU A 1142 -0.76 -31.42 20.52
N LEU A 1143 0.57 -31.57 20.64
CA LEU A 1143 1.22 -32.54 21.53
C LEU A 1143 1.29 -32.10 23.00
N GLU A 1144 1.12 -30.81 23.32
CA GLU A 1144 1.14 -30.34 24.71
C GLU A 1144 -0.20 -30.47 25.43
N THR A 1145 -1.32 -30.64 24.71
CA THR A 1145 -2.66 -30.66 25.32
C THR A 1145 -3.39 -32.00 25.22
N ASN A 1146 -2.94 -32.94 24.37
CA ASN A 1146 -3.69 -34.17 24.09
C ASN A 1146 -2.96 -35.45 24.54
N LYS A 1147 -3.17 -35.87 25.79
CA LYS A 1147 -2.54 -37.06 26.41
C LYS A 1147 -2.97 -38.43 25.82
N THR A 1148 -3.71 -38.48 24.71
CA THR A 1148 -4.28 -39.74 24.15
C THR A 1148 -3.99 -39.99 22.67
N ALA A 1149 -3.14 -39.19 22.01
CA ALA A 1149 -2.73 -39.50 20.64
C ALA A 1149 -1.64 -40.60 20.63
N ASN A 1150 -2.05 -41.86 20.38
CA ASN A 1150 -1.12 -42.97 20.13
C ASN A 1150 -0.52 -42.82 18.72
N CYS A 1151 0.55 -42.03 18.61
CA CYS A 1151 1.40 -42.06 17.43
C CYS A 1151 2.20 -43.35 17.41
N PRO A 1152 2.31 -44.06 16.26
CA PRO A 1152 3.21 -45.20 16.17
C PRO A 1152 4.63 -44.75 16.53
N ASP A 1153 5.30 -45.50 17.40
CA ASP A 1153 6.69 -45.20 17.78
C ASP A 1153 7.54 -45.08 16.50
N GLU A 1154 8.13 -43.90 16.26
CA GLU A 1154 9.03 -43.69 15.14
C GLU A 1154 10.15 -44.75 15.22
N LYS A 1155 10.27 -45.60 14.18
CA LYS A 1155 11.33 -46.60 14.10
C LYS A 1155 12.68 -45.88 14.25
N PRO A 1156 13.59 -46.35 15.12
CA PRO A 1156 14.91 -45.77 15.22
C PRO A 1156 15.66 -45.93 13.89
N THR A 1157 16.35 -44.86 13.50
CA THR A 1157 17.06 -44.77 12.22
C THR A 1157 18.56 -44.69 12.48
N TYR A 1158 19.30 -45.49 11.71
CA TYR A 1158 20.74 -45.64 11.84
C TYR A 1158 21.45 -45.35 10.53
N ILE A 1159 22.61 -44.71 10.61
CA ILE A 1159 23.59 -44.66 9.52
C ILE A 1159 24.67 -45.68 9.83
N VAL A 1160 25.01 -46.53 8.86
CA VAL A 1160 26.04 -47.56 8.99
C VAL A 1160 27.13 -47.31 7.97
N THR A 1161 28.34 -47.08 8.45
CA THR A 1161 29.53 -46.88 7.63
C THR A 1161 30.58 -47.92 7.98
N VAL A 1162 31.52 -48.15 7.08
CA VAL A 1162 32.77 -48.89 7.39
C VAL A 1162 33.86 -47.88 7.74
N SER A 1163 34.63 -48.18 8.78
CA SER A 1163 35.82 -47.40 9.13
C SER A 1163 36.83 -47.54 8.02
N ASP A 1164 37.29 -46.42 7.48
CA ASP A 1164 38.54 -46.39 6.73
C ASP A 1164 39.63 -47.00 7.64
N LYS A 1165 40.36 -48.00 7.13
CA LYS A 1165 41.47 -48.64 7.86
C LYS A 1165 42.66 -47.70 8.00
#